data_AF-K9VSH1-F1
#
_entry.id   AF-K9VSH1-F1
#
_cell.length_a   1.000
_cell.length_b   1.000
_cell.length_c   1.000
_cell.angle_alpha   90.00
_cell.angle_beta   90.00
_cell.angle_gamma   90.00
#
_symmetry.space_group_name_H-M   'P 1'
#
loop_
_entity.id
_entity.type
_entity.pdbx_description
1 polymer ?
#
loop_
_entity_poly.entity_id
_entity_poly.type
_entity_poly.pdbx_seq_one_letter_code
_entity_poly.pdbx_strand_id
1 'polypeptide(L)'
;MNSSSDNGQSTSRALLRASKTSPCPHCGKPDWCYFIGELSVCNREQPPATGWEATSKADKDGKTYYAPIQQKKAIRPRGTRDWYYPARDGSPLVRVVRFDDGKGTKANWTQMSWGKCKSSRQMGWIGGIQGVARENIPIYRYAEVKKAIANNELIFIVEGESCADTLWGLGLAATCNIGGSGKWRNTDTSDLEGATVVIVPDRDKPGIKHAELLHQEFPGALWLYPFPESKAWENLPESKGLDIADWVEHHKITADDIKAAIGEKKVFEVPRQAPKVVSHPKFEVPSLSDLAAKIDELLHSDLRRSQLQIKISELAQTYRLTPAEVQKIYRTREQELEQELEQEDTAAEVARLLSAQKSQIELSEILPPGLAAPIEKLAAKLNLKTECYLAALLTQVSSLFKVGSEVLLRRDTDYRCTPNYFAGIVAESSQKKSPIMRAMIDRPMQSLREKARKEYQKALADYEEEYRQWKAAKGDNKGLPPKEPRPRLYSFSKSTGEGILYQVAEFPDQALMYRCDELASLFKSANQYRGGKGSDDEDLLEFWNGTGSTVLRASGTKADLDGLLLSVFGTIQPDVLATLLKDCSDANGKFARFDFVFQPLAASKLSEEDSGGFDITPMLAALYLKIDALPALKMELSPDAKRLFTAFYNAMEDRRVAEPKQGIRAMVGKMPEKVGKMAAIIYALTCAFNGVEVSSSIPKAAVEAAIKFVKFSSDQIASLYAEFSDRTALAPNLAKIISLAERKGGTISLYQIRQSFNGKERPEVQRVREWLTELSNLKYGEVTSEGRKITFNLSPQSTLSTLAENPYTDKVYPVHIPQNTSPQSPQSSLLKTSKVDESGLKVDYSVHITKPLPDKALKPNVDNVDLILPASKNTQFLMMSCTTQISSDDAEKLRDIALVWWPEYYPAQLQNLLTQMYGWNAPGTKYDVAVIADWLESQDELVRDRITELVHQKTASLT
;
A
#
# COMPACT_ATOMS: atom_id res chain seq x y z
N MET A 1 -22.72 25.43 -11.74
CA MET A 1 -23.83 25.29 -12.70
C MET A 1 -23.33 24.31 -13.76
N ASN A 2 -23.61 23.02 -13.61
CA ASN A 2 -24.81 22.30 -14.09
C ASN A 2 -24.71 22.01 -15.60
N SER A 3 -24.92 20.79 -16.10
CA SER A 3 -25.10 19.48 -15.43
C SER A 3 -25.10 18.34 -16.45
N SER A 4 -24.45 17.22 -16.11
CA SER A 4 -24.89 15.82 -16.26
C SER A 4 -25.49 15.26 -17.57
N SER A 5 -24.93 14.10 -17.99
CA SER A 5 -25.58 12.89 -18.55
C SER A 5 -26.44 12.97 -19.84
N ASP A 6 -26.09 12.16 -20.86
CA ASP A 6 -26.64 10.79 -20.99
C ASP A 6 -25.80 9.88 -21.94
N ASN A 7 -26.14 8.60 -22.01
CA ASN A 7 -25.33 7.48 -22.49
C ASN A 7 -25.35 7.26 -24.02
N GLY A 8 -24.16 7.25 -24.62
CA GLY A 8 -23.95 6.89 -26.04
C GLY A 8 -23.94 5.38 -26.31
N GLN A 9 -25.05 4.67 -26.11
CA GLN A 9 -25.24 3.34 -26.73
C GLN A 9 -25.83 3.49 -28.13
N SER A 10 -24.98 3.40 -29.17
CA SER A 10 -25.42 3.22 -30.55
C SER A 10 -24.47 2.30 -31.32
N THR A 11 -24.67 0.99 -31.15
CA THR A 11 -24.13 -0.01 -32.09
C THR A 11 -25.07 -0.06 -33.30
N SER A 12 -24.75 0.72 -34.33
CA SER A 12 -25.53 0.74 -35.58
C SER A 12 -25.45 -0.64 -36.28
N ARG A 13 -26.49 -1.46 -36.09
CA ARG A 13 -26.68 -2.70 -36.89
C ARG A 13 -26.74 -2.31 -38.37
N ALA A 14 -25.87 -2.92 -39.18
CA ALA A 14 -25.78 -2.62 -40.59
C ALA A 14 -27.11 -2.91 -41.32
N LEU A 15 -27.48 -2.00 -42.22
CA LEU A 15 -28.75 -1.98 -42.93
C LEU A 15 -28.59 -2.74 -44.25
N LEU A 16 -29.09 -3.98 -44.31
CA LEU A 16 -28.87 -4.91 -45.42
C LEU A 16 -30.03 -4.87 -46.41
N ARG A 17 -29.81 -4.43 -47.65
CA ARG A 17 -30.86 -4.45 -48.69
C ARG A 17 -31.16 -5.88 -49.16
N ALA A 18 -32.42 -6.13 -49.52
CA ALA A 18 -32.82 -7.36 -50.20
C ALA A 18 -32.09 -7.48 -51.55
N SER A 19 -31.87 -8.71 -51.98
CA SER A 19 -31.03 -9.02 -53.14
C SER A 19 -31.50 -10.30 -53.83
N LYS A 20 -30.93 -10.65 -54.98
CA LYS A 20 -31.32 -11.87 -55.72
C LYS A 20 -31.05 -13.16 -54.93
N THR A 21 -30.08 -13.13 -54.02
CA THR A 21 -29.71 -14.25 -53.14
C THR A 21 -30.41 -14.19 -51.77
N SER A 22 -31.09 -13.09 -51.44
CA SER A 22 -31.91 -12.95 -50.23
C SER A 22 -33.04 -11.94 -50.49
N PRO A 23 -34.14 -12.37 -51.15
CA PRO A 23 -35.27 -11.49 -51.46
C PRO A 23 -36.08 -11.16 -50.20
N CYS A 24 -36.88 -10.10 -50.26
CA CYS A 24 -37.77 -9.72 -49.16
C CYS A 24 -38.79 -10.86 -48.86
N PRO A 25 -38.93 -11.33 -47.60
CA PRO A 25 -39.84 -12.44 -47.28
C PRO A 25 -41.31 -12.11 -47.59
N HIS A 26 -41.67 -10.84 -47.51
CA HIS A 26 -43.04 -10.33 -47.59
C HIS A 26 -43.55 -10.12 -49.02
N CYS A 27 -42.67 -9.73 -49.95
CA CYS A 27 -43.05 -9.43 -51.34
C CYS A 27 -42.28 -10.24 -52.39
N GLY A 28 -41.34 -11.08 -51.97
CA GLY A 28 -40.50 -11.91 -52.85
C GLY A 28 -39.56 -11.13 -53.77
N LYS A 29 -39.42 -9.80 -53.61
CA LYS A 29 -38.61 -8.96 -54.51
C LYS A 29 -37.16 -8.79 -54.01
N PRO A 30 -36.17 -8.82 -54.92
CA PRO A 30 -34.74 -8.77 -54.61
C PRO A 30 -34.17 -7.34 -54.65
N ASP A 31 -34.95 -6.36 -54.21
CA ASP A 31 -34.76 -4.94 -54.50
C ASP A 31 -34.74 -4.06 -53.23
N TRP A 32 -35.28 -2.84 -53.29
CA TRP A 32 -35.21 -1.78 -52.28
C TRP A 32 -35.79 -2.08 -50.87
N CYS A 33 -36.39 -3.25 -50.63
CA CYS A 33 -36.67 -3.73 -49.27
C CYS A 33 -35.38 -3.99 -48.48
N TYR A 34 -35.44 -4.13 -47.15
CA TYR A 34 -34.23 -4.29 -46.35
C TYR A 34 -34.43 -5.04 -45.01
N PHE A 35 -33.32 -5.40 -44.39
CA PHE A 35 -33.20 -6.10 -43.12
C PHE A 35 -32.34 -5.29 -42.13
N ILE A 36 -32.66 -5.35 -40.84
CA ILE A 36 -31.88 -4.77 -39.74
C ILE A 36 -31.70 -5.84 -38.65
N GLY A 37 -30.61 -6.61 -38.75
CA GLY A 37 -30.46 -7.85 -37.97
C GLY A 37 -31.54 -8.86 -38.38
N GLU A 38 -32.30 -9.37 -37.42
CA GLU A 38 -33.40 -10.32 -37.64
C GLU A 38 -34.71 -9.66 -38.11
N LEU A 39 -34.82 -8.32 -38.05
CA LEU A 39 -36.01 -7.60 -38.51
C LEU A 39 -35.95 -7.36 -40.02
N SER A 40 -37.11 -7.33 -40.68
CA SER A 40 -37.22 -6.91 -42.09
C SER A 40 -38.28 -5.83 -42.31
N VAL A 41 -38.07 -4.99 -43.32
CA VAL A 41 -39.00 -3.93 -43.74
C VAL A 41 -39.39 -4.17 -45.18
N CYS A 42 -40.70 -4.37 -45.40
CA CYS A 42 -41.26 -4.46 -46.74
C CYS A 42 -41.58 -3.05 -47.25
N ASN A 43 -40.72 -2.52 -48.12
CA ASN A 43 -40.92 -1.19 -48.71
C ASN A 43 -42.17 -1.09 -49.62
N ARG A 44 -42.81 -2.23 -49.92
CA ARG A 44 -44.05 -2.40 -50.70
C ARG A 44 -45.28 -2.73 -49.84
N GLU A 45 -45.19 -2.57 -48.51
CA GLU A 45 -46.32 -2.63 -47.55
C GLU A 45 -47.18 -3.91 -47.64
N GLN A 46 -46.55 -5.03 -48.02
CA GLN A 46 -47.20 -6.35 -47.97
C GLN A 46 -47.36 -6.83 -46.53
N PRO A 47 -48.44 -7.58 -46.21
CA PRO A 47 -48.63 -8.16 -44.89
C PRO A 47 -47.47 -9.08 -44.46
N PRO A 48 -47.35 -9.39 -43.16
CA PRO A 48 -46.33 -10.31 -42.66
C PRO A 48 -46.40 -11.67 -43.38
N ALA A 49 -45.25 -12.19 -43.81
CA ALA A 49 -45.15 -13.51 -44.40
C ALA A 49 -45.42 -14.60 -43.34
N THR A 50 -45.77 -15.81 -43.78
CA THR A 50 -45.95 -16.95 -42.86
C THR A 50 -44.70 -17.15 -41.99
N GLY A 51 -44.88 -17.17 -40.67
CA GLY A 51 -43.76 -17.22 -39.71
C GLY A 51 -43.18 -15.85 -39.31
N TRP A 52 -43.78 -14.74 -39.73
CA TRP A 52 -43.42 -13.38 -39.31
C TRP A 52 -44.63 -12.66 -38.66
N GLU A 53 -44.37 -11.74 -37.74
CA GLU A 53 -45.36 -10.85 -37.10
C GLU A 53 -45.00 -9.37 -37.31
N ALA A 54 -46.02 -8.51 -37.36
CA ALA A 54 -45.84 -7.06 -37.39
C ALA A 54 -45.51 -6.56 -35.98
N THR A 55 -44.39 -5.86 -35.82
CA THR A 55 -44.01 -5.28 -34.51
C THR A 55 -44.70 -3.93 -34.29
N SER A 56 -44.71 -3.46 -33.04
CA SER A 56 -45.19 -2.11 -32.68
C SER A 56 -44.23 -0.97 -33.05
N LYS A 57 -43.17 -1.24 -33.84
CA LYS A 57 -42.16 -0.27 -34.22
C LYS A 57 -42.11 -0.10 -35.73
N ALA A 58 -41.83 1.11 -36.16
CA ALA A 58 -41.65 1.49 -37.56
C ALA A 58 -40.30 2.19 -37.78
N ASP A 59 -39.86 2.26 -39.03
CA ASP A 59 -38.73 3.08 -39.45
C ASP A 59 -39.07 4.59 -39.47
N LYS A 60 -38.10 5.41 -39.88
CA LYS A 60 -38.26 6.88 -39.96
C LYS A 60 -39.32 7.33 -40.97
N ASP A 61 -39.64 6.47 -41.93
CA ASP A 61 -40.61 6.73 -43.00
C ASP A 61 -41.98 6.11 -42.66
N GLY A 62 -42.16 5.63 -41.42
CA GLY A 62 -43.42 5.09 -40.89
C GLY A 62 -43.67 3.61 -41.23
N LYS A 63 -42.71 2.90 -41.83
CA LYS A 63 -42.91 1.51 -42.27
C LYS A 63 -42.61 0.52 -41.15
N THR A 64 -43.59 -0.34 -40.87
CA THR A 64 -43.53 -1.33 -39.79
C THR A 64 -42.39 -2.33 -39.97
N TYR A 65 -41.63 -2.57 -38.90
CA TYR A 65 -40.69 -3.69 -38.86
C TYR A 65 -41.46 -5.00 -38.64
N TYR A 66 -41.17 -6.01 -39.45
CA TYR A 66 -41.60 -7.38 -39.23
C TYR A 66 -40.50 -8.17 -38.52
N ALA A 67 -40.89 -9.02 -37.57
CA ALA A 67 -40.00 -9.94 -36.85
C ALA A 67 -40.43 -11.39 -37.11
N PRO A 68 -39.52 -12.38 -37.06
CA PRO A 68 -39.92 -13.79 -37.04
C PRO A 68 -40.78 -14.09 -35.80
N ILE A 69 -41.83 -14.92 -35.95
CA ILE A 69 -42.68 -15.36 -34.84
C ILE A 69 -41.85 -16.27 -33.92
N GLN A 70 -41.32 -15.69 -32.85
CA GLN A 70 -40.66 -16.46 -31.80
C GLN A 70 -41.73 -17.10 -30.90
N GLN A 71 -41.80 -18.43 -30.92
CA GLN A 71 -42.57 -19.21 -29.93
C GLN A 71 -41.96 -19.02 -28.54
N LYS A 72 -42.46 -18.03 -27.80
CA LYS A 72 -42.02 -17.71 -26.44
C LYS A 72 -42.52 -18.79 -25.46
N LYS A 73 -41.62 -19.35 -24.65
CA LYS A 73 -42.02 -20.28 -23.56
C LYS A 73 -43.05 -19.61 -22.65
N ALA A 74 -44.00 -20.40 -22.14
CA ALA A 74 -44.97 -19.93 -21.16
C ALA A 74 -44.27 -19.41 -19.89
N ILE A 75 -44.83 -18.36 -19.28
CA ILE A 75 -44.31 -17.83 -18.01
C ILE A 75 -44.60 -18.86 -16.91
N ARG A 76 -43.54 -19.46 -16.35
CA ARG A 76 -43.66 -20.43 -15.27
C ARG A 76 -44.18 -19.75 -13.99
N PRO A 77 -45.11 -20.37 -13.24
CA PRO A 77 -45.64 -19.80 -12.00
C PRO A 77 -44.56 -19.68 -10.92
N ARG A 78 -44.82 -18.86 -9.89
CA ARG A 78 -43.88 -18.64 -8.79
C ARG A 78 -43.69 -19.93 -7.96
N GLY A 79 -42.45 -20.33 -7.73
CA GLY A 79 -42.15 -21.54 -6.96
C GLY A 79 -40.65 -21.81 -6.79
N THR A 80 -40.33 -22.72 -5.86
CA THR A 80 -38.97 -23.20 -5.61
C THR A 80 -38.88 -24.68 -5.96
N ARG A 81 -37.79 -25.12 -6.58
CA ARG A 81 -37.49 -26.52 -6.91
C ARG A 81 -36.08 -26.88 -6.49
N ASP A 82 -35.93 -28.08 -5.92
CA ASP A 82 -34.68 -28.61 -5.40
C ASP A 82 -34.34 -29.93 -6.10
N TRP A 83 -33.13 -30.02 -6.67
CA TRP A 83 -32.59 -31.25 -7.25
C TRP A 83 -31.34 -31.68 -6.49
N TYR A 84 -31.28 -32.97 -6.13
CA TYR A 84 -30.22 -33.51 -5.28
C TYR A 84 -29.23 -34.34 -6.08
N TYR A 85 -27.95 -34.07 -5.85
CA TYR A 85 -26.79 -34.81 -6.34
C TYR A 85 -26.11 -35.45 -5.12
N PRO A 86 -26.57 -36.61 -4.65
CA PRO A 86 -25.84 -37.39 -3.66
C PRO A 86 -24.49 -37.85 -4.26
N ALA A 87 -23.52 -38.15 -3.41
CA ALA A 87 -22.30 -38.81 -3.84
C ALA A 87 -22.61 -40.24 -4.35
N ARG A 88 -21.64 -40.86 -5.02
CA ARG A 88 -21.77 -42.21 -5.61
C ARG A 88 -22.03 -43.32 -4.58
N ASP A 89 -21.80 -43.05 -3.29
CA ASP A 89 -22.11 -43.92 -2.14
C ASP A 89 -23.52 -43.67 -1.55
N GLY A 90 -24.28 -42.72 -2.10
CA GLY A 90 -25.60 -42.30 -1.62
C GLY A 90 -25.60 -41.22 -0.53
N SER A 91 -24.44 -40.76 -0.06
CA SER A 91 -24.37 -39.71 0.96
C SER A 91 -24.76 -38.32 0.41
N PRO A 92 -25.35 -37.41 1.21
CA PRO A 92 -25.70 -36.07 0.72
C PRO A 92 -24.43 -35.27 0.39
N LEU A 93 -24.34 -34.76 -0.85
CA LEU A 93 -23.15 -34.06 -1.35
C LEU A 93 -23.48 -32.65 -1.86
N VAL A 94 -24.30 -32.52 -2.90
CA VAL A 94 -24.71 -31.23 -3.48
C VAL A 94 -26.23 -31.22 -3.76
N ARG A 95 -26.84 -30.03 -3.72
CA ARG A 95 -28.16 -29.76 -4.33
C ARG A 95 -28.15 -28.50 -5.18
N VAL A 96 -29.02 -28.47 -6.17
CA VAL A 96 -29.31 -27.32 -7.03
C VAL A 96 -30.71 -26.82 -6.69
N VAL A 97 -30.82 -25.54 -6.34
CA VAL A 97 -32.09 -24.88 -6.01
C VAL A 97 -32.41 -23.86 -7.10
N ARG A 98 -33.61 -23.94 -7.67
CA ARG A 98 -34.16 -22.95 -8.62
C ARG A 98 -35.33 -22.23 -7.99
N PHE A 99 -35.32 -20.90 -8.11
CA PHE A 99 -36.45 -20.03 -7.76
C PHE A 99 -37.00 -19.36 -9.02
N ASP A 100 -38.26 -19.66 -9.32
CA ASP A 100 -39.06 -18.99 -10.36
C ASP A 100 -39.94 -17.92 -9.68
N ASP A 101 -39.94 -16.69 -10.18
CA ASP A 101 -40.61 -15.54 -9.54
C ASP A 101 -42.09 -15.32 -9.94
N GLY A 102 -42.56 -16.07 -10.95
CA GLY A 102 -43.90 -15.95 -11.53
C GLY A 102 -44.08 -14.79 -12.52
N LYS A 103 -43.01 -14.07 -12.89
CA LYS A 103 -43.08 -12.85 -13.72
C LYS A 103 -42.33 -12.97 -15.06
N GLY A 104 -41.76 -14.14 -15.36
CA GLY A 104 -41.03 -14.39 -16.60
C GLY A 104 -39.63 -13.78 -16.64
N THR A 105 -39.09 -13.39 -15.48
CA THR A 105 -37.69 -12.92 -15.38
C THR A 105 -36.71 -14.10 -15.46
N LYS A 106 -35.40 -13.82 -15.49
CA LYS A 106 -34.38 -14.88 -15.51
C LYS A 106 -34.40 -15.61 -14.16
N ALA A 107 -34.79 -16.89 -14.17
CA ALA A 107 -34.85 -17.73 -12.98
C ALA A 107 -33.52 -17.69 -12.19
N ASN A 108 -33.64 -17.63 -10.85
CA ASN A 108 -32.49 -17.61 -9.96
C ASN A 108 -32.08 -19.04 -9.61
N TRP A 109 -30.79 -19.35 -9.71
CA TRP A 109 -30.23 -20.68 -9.49
C TRP A 109 -29.11 -20.61 -8.45
N THR A 110 -29.18 -21.47 -7.44
CA THR A 110 -28.20 -21.55 -6.35
C THR A 110 -27.78 -22.99 -6.15
N GLN A 111 -26.47 -23.26 -6.22
CA GLN A 111 -25.91 -24.55 -5.84
C GLN A 111 -25.52 -24.53 -4.36
N MET A 112 -25.68 -25.65 -3.66
CA MET A 112 -25.35 -25.79 -2.23
C MET A 112 -24.67 -27.13 -1.95
N SER A 113 -23.59 -27.14 -1.19
CA SER A 113 -22.95 -28.36 -0.70
C SER A 113 -23.43 -28.75 0.70
N TRP A 114 -23.38 -30.04 1.01
CA TRP A 114 -23.65 -30.56 2.35
C TRP A 114 -22.41 -30.40 3.23
N GLY A 115 -22.55 -29.74 4.39
CA GLY A 115 -21.40 -29.44 5.26
C GLY A 115 -21.80 -28.91 6.64
N LYS A 116 -20.80 -28.55 7.46
CA LYS A 116 -21.05 -27.91 8.76
C LYS A 116 -21.41 -26.44 8.59
N CYS A 117 -22.66 -26.09 8.89
CA CYS A 117 -23.13 -24.71 8.81
C CYS A 117 -22.38 -23.80 9.81
N LYS A 118 -21.87 -22.65 9.35
CA LYS A 118 -21.04 -21.75 10.18
C LYS A 118 -21.79 -21.14 11.37
N SER A 119 -23.11 -20.91 11.25
CA SER A 119 -23.93 -20.30 12.30
C SER A 119 -24.42 -21.30 13.35
N SER A 120 -24.89 -22.48 12.95
CA SER A 120 -25.44 -23.49 13.88
C SER A 120 -24.45 -24.57 14.32
N ARG A 121 -23.29 -24.69 13.64
CA ARG A 121 -22.30 -25.78 13.80
C ARG A 121 -22.84 -27.20 13.52
N GLN A 122 -24.10 -27.33 13.12
CA GLN A 122 -24.74 -28.59 12.71
C GLN A 122 -24.49 -28.88 11.22
N MET A 123 -24.70 -30.13 10.80
CA MET A 123 -24.69 -30.49 9.38
C MET A 123 -25.92 -29.91 8.68
N GLY A 124 -25.73 -29.36 7.48
CA GLY A 124 -26.79 -28.75 6.68
C GLY A 124 -26.29 -28.31 5.31
N TRP A 125 -27.19 -27.70 4.52
CA TRP A 125 -26.87 -27.14 3.22
C TRP A 125 -26.18 -25.78 3.35
N ILE A 126 -24.97 -25.64 2.78
CA ILE A 126 -24.18 -24.40 2.74
C ILE A 126 -24.23 -23.84 1.31
N GLY A 127 -24.31 -22.52 1.15
CA GLY A 127 -24.29 -21.88 -0.17
C GLY A 127 -22.96 -22.08 -0.91
N GLY A 128 -23.05 -22.40 -2.21
CA GLY A 128 -21.91 -22.72 -3.07
C GLY A 128 -21.47 -24.19 -2.97
N ILE A 129 -20.52 -24.57 -3.84
CA ILE A 129 -19.88 -25.91 -3.85
C ILE A 129 -18.41 -25.86 -3.41
N GLN A 130 -18.03 -24.83 -2.66
CA GLN A 130 -16.65 -24.60 -2.23
C GLN A 130 -16.16 -25.76 -1.35
N GLY A 131 -15.16 -26.50 -1.83
CA GLY A 131 -14.61 -27.70 -1.17
C GLY A 131 -15.10 -29.04 -1.74
N VAL A 132 -16.06 -29.04 -2.68
CA VAL A 132 -16.43 -30.23 -3.47
C VAL A 132 -15.86 -30.08 -4.87
N ALA A 133 -14.92 -30.97 -5.24
CA ALA A 133 -14.39 -31.04 -6.61
C ALA A 133 -15.51 -31.46 -7.58
N ARG A 134 -15.56 -30.86 -8.78
CA ARG A 134 -16.65 -31.10 -9.76
C ARG A 134 -16.68 -32.55 -10.24
N GLU A 135 -15.52 -33.19 -10.25
CA GLU A 135 -15.23 -34.57 -10.63
C GLU A 135 -15.87 -35.58 -9.64
N ASN A 136 -16.08 -35.14 -8.40
CA ASN A 136 -16.71 -35.94 -7.35
C ASN A 136 -18.25 -35.84 -7.36
N ILE A 137 -18.83 -34.88 -8.10
CA ILE A 137 -20.27 -34.75 -8.26
C ILE A 137 -20.69 -35.66 -9.43
N PRO A 138 -21.54 -36.68 -9.21
CA PRO A 138 -21.96 -37.57 -10.28
C PRO A 138 -23.06 -36.94 -11.14
N ILE A 139 -23.44 -37.65 -12.20
CA ILE A 139 -24.63 -37.34 -13.01
C ILE A 139 -25.92 -37.30 -12.17
N TYR A 140 -26.94 -36.57 -12.65
CA TYR A 140 -28.23 -36.48 -11.95
C TYR A 140 -28.94 -37.84 -11.91
N ARG A 141 -29.54 -38.20 -10.76
CA ARG A 141 -30.16 -39.52 -10.51
C ARG A 141 -29.23 -40.72 -10.73
N TYR A 142 -27.94 -40.56 -10.41
CA TYR A 142 -26.91 -41.59 -10.57
C TYR A 142 -27.34 -43.01 -10.15
N ALA A 143 -27.92 -43.18 -8.96
CA ALA A 143 -28.29 -44.50 -8.44
C ALA A 143 -29.43 -45.16 -9.23
N GLU A 144 -30.40 -44.39 -9.68
CA GLU A 144 -31.49 -44.86 -10.54
C GLU A 144 -31.01 -45.14 -11.97
N VAL A 145 -30.11 -44.30 -12.51
CA VAL A 145 -29.49 -44.50 -13.82
C VAL A 145 -28.62 -45.76 -13.84
N LYS A 146 -27.81 -46.04 -12.81
CA LYS A 146 -27.05 -47.32 -12.75
C LYS A 146 -27.96 -48.55 -12.70
N LYS A 147 -29.17 -48.45 -12.12
CA LYS A 147 -30.19 -49.53 -12.17
C LYS A 147 -30.77 -49.71 -13.56
N ALA A 148 -31.14 -48.61 -14.23
CA ALA A 148 -31.63 -48.65 -15.61
C ALA A 148 -30.58 -49.23 -16.58
N ILE A 149 -29.31 -48.88 -16.41
CA ILE A 149 -28.18 -49.50 -17.16
C ILE A 149 -28.11 -51.01 -16.89
N ALA A 150 -28.23 -51.45 -15.63
CA ALA A 150 -28.22 -52.88 -15.27
C ALA A 150 -29.43 -53.64 -15.83
N ASN A 151 -30.56 -52.96 -16.05
CA ASN A 151 -31.75 -53.49 -16.73
C ASN A 151 -31.65 -53.43 -18.27
N ASN A 152 -30.55 -52.90 -18.82
CA ASN A 152 -30.33 -52.67 -20.26
C ASN A 152 -31.38 -51.72 -20.89
N GLU A 153 -31.82 -50.71 -20.14
CA GLU A 153 -32.72 -49.63 -20.58
C GLU A 153 -31.96 -48.51 -21.32
N LEU A 154 -32.66 -47.74 -22.15
CA LEU A 154 -32.10 -46.56 -22.81
C LEU A 154 -31.95 -45.40 -21.83
N ILE A 155 -30.77 -44.76 -21.80
CA ILE A 155 -30.49 -43.60 -20.95
C ILE A 155 -30.52 -42.31 -21.77
N PHE A 156 -31.48 -41.43 -21.50
CA PHE A 156 -31.63 -40.15 -22.18
C PHE A 156 -30.77 -39.07 -21.49
N ILE A 157 -29.86 -38.42 -22.22
CA ILE A 157 -29.10 -37.27 -21.74
C ILE A 157 -29.78 -35.98 -22.22
N VAL A 158 -30.22 -35.17 -21.26
CA VAL A 158 -30.86 -33.85 -21.45
C VAL A 158 -30.02 -32.75 -20.79
N GLU A 159 -30.30 -31.48 -21.12
CA GLU A 159 -29.51 -30.33 -20.64
C GLU A 159 -29.77 -29.88 -19.20
N GLY A 160 -30.85 -30.35 -18.55
CA GLY A 160 -31.19 -29.92 -17.19
C GLY A 160 -32.15 -30.84 -16.45
N GLU A 161 -32.12 -30.72 -15.12
CA GLU A 161 -32.73 -31.65 -14.17
C GLU A 161 -34.26 -31.74 -14.36
N SER A 162 -34.91 -30.61 -14.65
CA SER A 162 -36.36 -30.55 -14.89
C SER A 162 -36.80 -31.34 -16.12
N CYS A 163 -35.95 -31.47 -17.15
CA CYS A 163 -36.26 -32.25 -18.35
C CYS A 163 -36.06 -33.74 -18.09
N ALA A 164 -35.07 -34.09 -17.24
CA ALA A 164 -34.85 -35.47 -16.82
C ALA A 164 -36.04 -35.95 -15.98
N ASP A 165 -36.52 -35.14 -15.03
CA ASP A 165 -37.72 -35.45 -14.24
C ASP A 165 -38.98 -35.65 -15.10
N THR A 166 -39.15 -34.88 -16.18
CA THR A 166 -40.27 -35.08 -17.12
C THR A 166 -40.20 -36.45 -17.80
N LEU A 167 -39.00 -36.90 -18.22
CA LEU A 167 -38.81 -38.22 -18.81
C LEU A 167 -39.01 -39.36 -17.79
N TRP A 168 -38.50 -39.19 -16.56
CA TRP A 168 -38.78 -40.12 -15.46
C TRP A 168 -40.28 -40.21 -15.14
N GLY A 169 -41.02 -39.12 -15.26
CA GLY A 169 -42.49 -39.09 -15.14
C GLY A 169 -43.23 -39.88 -16.24
N LEU A 170 -42.57 -40.15 -17.38
CA LEU A 170 -43.04 -41.03 -18.45
C LEU A 170 -42.46 -42.45 -18.36
N GLY A 171 -41.68 -42.77 -17.32
CA GLY A 171 -41.01 -44.07 -17.18
C GLY A 171 -39.79 -44.27 -18.08
N LEU A 172 -39.15 -43.18 -18.52
CA LEU A 172 -37.92 -43.21 -19.32
C LEU A 172 -36.73 -42.75 -18.47
N ALA A 173 -35.70 -43.58 -18.37
CA ALA A 173 -34.52 -43.27 -17.55
C ALA A 173 -33.69 -42.13 -18.16
N ALA A 174 -33.56 -41.02 -17.44
CA ALA A 174 -32.92 -39.81 -17.95
C ALA A 174 -31.93 -39.16 -16.96
N THR A 175 -30.96 -38.42 -17.48
CA THR A 175 -29.93 -37.75 -16.69
C THR A 175 -29.42 -36.44 -17.32
N CYS A 176 -28.66 -35.67 -16.55
CA CYS A 176 -27.97 -34.46 -16.97
C CYS A 176 -26.75 -34.20 -16.07
N ASN A 177 -25.80 -33.37 -16.54
CA ASN A 177 -24.68 -32.93 -15.71
C ASN A 177 -25.06 -31.71 -14.85
N ILE A 178 -24.47 -31.59 -13.66
CA ILE A 178 -24.65 -30.38 -12.84
C ILE A 178 -24.13 -29.14 -13.59
N GLY A 179 -24.94 -28.07 -13.61
CA GLY A 179 -24.62 -26.80 -14.25
C GLY A 179 -24.88 -26.73 -15.76
N GLY A 180 -25.43 -27.78 -16.37
CA GLY A 180 -25.95 -27.78 -17.75
C GLY A 180 -24.89 -27.61 -18.86
N SER A 181 -25.36 -27.07 -19.99
CA SER A 181 -24.62 -26.94 -21.26
C SER A 181 -23.16 -26.49 -21.10
N GLY A 182 -22.23 -27.25 -21.70
CA GLY A 182 -20.79 -27.00 -21.66
C GLY A 182 -20.09 -27.28 -20.32
N LYS A 183 -20.78 -27.88 -19.34
CA LYS A 183 -20.20 -28.32 -18.04
C LYS A 183 -20.08 -29.83 -17.88
N TRP A 184 -20.25 -30.60 -18.96
CA TRP A 184 -19.91 -32.03 -19.02
C TRP A 184 -18.43 -32.28 -18.72
N ARG A 185 -18.11 -33.43 -18.13
CA ARG A 185 -16.76 -33.88 -17.76
C ARG A 185 -16.61 -35.36 -18.04
N ASN A 186 -15.37 -35.81 -18.23
CA ASN A 186 -15.05 -37.23 -18.44
C ASN A 186 -15.60 -38.12 -17.31
N THR A 187 -15.69 -37.62 -16.07
CA THR A 187 -16.32 -38.33 -14.94
C THR A 187 -17.82 -38.56 -15.11
N ASP A 188 -18.52 -37.66 -15.83
CA ASP A 188 -19.93 -37.83 -16.16
C ASP A 188 -20.08 -38.91 -17.25
N THR A 189 -19.15 -38.96 -18.21
CA THR A 189 -19.03 -40.05 -19.20
C THR A 189 -18.77 -41.39 -18.51
N SER A 190 -17.86 -41.45 -17.52
CA SER A 190 -17.57 -42.67 -16.75
C SER A 190 -18.76 -43.18 -15.93
N ASP A 191 -19.63 -42.30 -15.40
CA ASP A 191 -20.83 -42.73 -14.69
C ASP A 191 -21.79 -43.53 -15.60
N LEU A 192 -21.79 -43.22 -16.90
CA LEU A 192 -22.60 -43.86 -17.94
C LEU A 192 -21.91 -45.02 -18.66
N GLU A 193 -20.76 -45.51 -18.17
CA GLU A 193 -20.11 -46.68 -18.75
C GLU A 193 -21.07 -47.89 -18.78
N GLY A 194 -21.20 -48.49 -19.96
CA GLY A 194 -22.15 -49.58 -20.27
C GLY A 194 -23.56 -49.15 -20.69
N ALA A 195 -23.90 -47.85 -20.69
CA ALA A 195 -25.22 -47.37 -21.09
C ALA A 195 -25.42 -47.37 -22.62
N THR A 196 -26.65 -47.67 -23.08
CA THR A 196 -27.09 -47.28 -24.43
C THR A 196 -27.72 -45.88 -24.34
N VAL A 197 -27.07 -44.90 -24.95
CA VAL A 197 -27.35 -43.47 -24.75
C VAL A 197 -28.21 -42.88 -25.86
N VAL A 198 -29.16 -42.01 -25.48
CA VAL A 198 -29.95 -41.16 -26.38
C VAL A 198 -29.67 -39.68 -26.04
N ILE A 199 -29.15 -38.91 -26.99
CA ILE A 199 -28.85 -37.48 -26.80
C ILE A 199 -30.07 -36.63 -27.18
N VAL A 200 -30.46 -35.71 -26.30
CA VAL A 200 -31.66 -34.86 -26.44
C VAL A 200 -31.27 -33.37 -26.32
N PRO A 201 -30.96 -32.68 -27.44
CA PRO A 201 -30.66 -31.24 -27.42
C PRO A 201 -31.92 -30.37 -27.17
N ASP A 202 -31.74 -29.25 -26.47
CA ASP A 202 -32.68 -28.13 -26.56
C ASP A 202 -32.64 -27.53 -27.98
N ARG A 203 -33.78 -26.99 -28.45
CA ARG A 203 -33.92 -26.43 -29.81
C ARG A 203 -33.32 -25.02 -29.93
N ASP A 204 -32.04 -24.86 -29.58
CA ASP A 204 -31.23 -23.65 -29.79
C ASP A 204 -29.75 -23.96 -30.10
N LYS A 205 -28.97 -22.92 -30.42
CA LYS A 205 -27.55 -23.06 -30.78
C LYS A 205 -26.68 -23.57 -29.61
N PRO A 206 -26.81 -23.09 -28.36
CA PRO A 206 -26.16 -23.70 -27.20
C PRO A 206 -26.46 -25.20 -27.03
N GLY A 207 -27.71 -25.61 -27.21
CA GLY A 207 -28.12 -27.00 -26.99
C GLY A 207 -27.56 -27.98 -28.01
N ILE A 208 -27.64 -27.64 -29.30
CA ILE A 208 -26.95 -28.42 -30.36
C ILE A 208 -25.45 -28.50 -30.11
N LYS A 209 -24.79 -27.42 -29.67
CA LYS A 209 -23.35 -27.44 -29.37
C LYS A 209 -23.02 -28.37 -28.20
N HIS A 210 -23.90 -28.51 -27.22
CA HIS A 210 -23.73 -29.46 -26.12
C HIS A 210 -23.93 -30.91 -26.56
N ALA A 211 -24.98 -31.18 -27.35
CA ALA A 211 -25.25 -32.48 -27.93
C ALA A 211 -24.12 -32.97 -28.87
N GLU A 212 -23.49 -32.07 -29.63
CA GLU A 212 -22.30 -32.39 -30.42
C GLU A 212 -21.09 -32.78 -29.56
N LEU A 213 -20.91 -32.18 -28.39
CA LEU A 213 -19.88 -32.57 -27.44
C LEU A 213 -20.18 -33.94 -26.82
N LEU A 214 -21.45 -34.21 -26.46
CA LEU A 214 -21.88 -35.53 -25.98
C LEU A 214 -21.68 -36.62 -27.03
N HIS A 215 -21.89 -36.32 -28.31
CA HIS A 215 -21.70 -37.29 -29.40
C HIS A 215 -20.22 -37.62 -29.68
N GLN A 216 -19.29 -36.75 -29.29
CA GLN A 216 -17.85 -37.07 -29.31
C GLN A 216 -17.49 -38.07 -28.21
N GLU A 217 -18.09 -37.94 -27.03
CA GLU A 217 -17.94 -38.88 -25.91
C GLU A 217 -18.68 -40.21 -26.16
N PHE A 218 -19.83 -40.16 -26.85
CA PHE A 218 -20.65 -41.31 -27.20
C PHE A 218 -20.92 -41.39 -28.72
N PRO A 219 -19.95 -41.83 -29.55
CA PRO A 219 -20.09 -41.88 -31.01
C PRO A 219 -21.23 -42.77 -31.51
N GLY A 220 -21.61 -43.80 -30.73
CA GLY A 220 -22.74 -44.69 -31.02
C GLY A 220 -24.09 -44.25 -30.43
N ALA A 221 -24.19 -43.05 -29.86
CA ALA A 221 -25.44 -42.58 -29.26
C ALA A 221 -26.52 -42.28 -30.32
N LEU A 222 -27.76 -42.67 -29.99
CA LEU A 222 -28.94 -42.30 -30.75
C LEU A 222 -29.35 -40.85 -30.44
N TRP A 223 -30.17 -40.24 -31.27
CA TRP A 223 -30.61 -38.85 -31.11
C TRP A 223 -32.13 -38.75 -31.08
N LEU A 224 -32.64 -37.85 -30.23
CA LEU A 224 -34.04 -37.47 -30.16
C LEU A 224 -34.14 -35.95 -30.29
N TYR A 225 -34.83 -35.46 -31.32
CA TYR A 225 -35.04 -34.03 -31.56
C TYR A 225 -36.46 -33.63 -31.15
N PRO A 226 -36.66 -32.91 -30.02
CA PRO A 226 -37.99 -32.42 -29.62
C PRO A 226 -38.69 -31.65 -30.74
N PHE A 227 -39.99 -31.87 -30.94
CA PHE A 227 -40.73 -31.39 -32.11
C PHE A 227 -40.05 -31.83 -33.44
N PRO A 228 -39.99 -33.14 -33.76
CA PRO A 228 -39.14 -33.66 -34.84
C PRO A 228 -39.54 -33.19 -36.24
N GLU A 229 -40.81 -32.79 -36.44
CA GLU A 229 -41.36 -32.21 -37.68
C GLU A 229 -41.15 -30.69 -37.81
N SER A 230 -40.60 -30.02 -36.78
CA SER A 230 -40.49 -28.57 -36.77
C SER A 230 -39.33 -28.07 -37.66
N LYS A 231 -39.66 -27.29 -38.68
CA LYS A 231 -38.67 -26.57 -39.50
C LYS A 231 -37.80 -25.58 -38.71
N ALA A 232 -38.13 -25.28 -37.46
CA ALA A 232 -37.28 -24.48 -36.58
C ALA A 232 -35.90 -25.12 -36.31
N TRP A 233 -35.73 -26.42 -36.55
CA TRP A 233 -34.41 -27.07 -36.52
C TRP A 233 -33.47 -26.59 -37.66
N GLU A 234 -34.00 -26.06 -38.76
CA GLU A 234 -33.21 -25.46 -39.86
C GLU A 234 -32.71 -24.04 -39.52
N ASN A 235 -33.34 -23.36 -38.56
CA ASN A 235 -33.01 -21.99 -38.16
C ASN A 235 -33.14 -21.81 -36.64
N LEU A 236 -32.11 -22.25 -35.92
CA LEU A 236 -32.09 -22.30 -34.46
C LEU A 236 -31.91 -20.90 -33.83
N PRO A 237 -32.68 -20.56 -32.77
CA PRO A 237 -32.49 -19.32 -32.03
C PRO A 237 -31.13 -19.29 -31.30
N GLU A 238 -30.64 -18.08 -31.00
CA GLU A 238 -29.38 -17.88 -30.25
C GLU A 238 -29.46 -18.35 -28.79
N SER A 239 -30.66 -18.41 -28.20
CA SER A 239 -30.90 -18.92 -26.85
C SER A 239 -32.40 -19.11 -26.59
N LYS A 240 -32.73 -19.84 -25.51
CA LYS A 240 -34.11 -20.11 -25.03
C LYS A 240 -34.93 -20.95 -26.01
N GLY A 241 -34.28 -21.91 -26.66
CA GLY A 241 -34.95 -22.93 -27.48
C GLY A 241 -36.03 -23.69 -26.71
N LEU A 242 -37.00 -24.26 -27.41
CA LEU A 242 -37.95 -25.18 -26.78
C LEU A 242 -37.22 -26.48 -26.40
N ASP A 243 -37.54 -27.00 -25.22
CA ASP A 243 -36.94 -28.21 -24.66
C ASP A 243 -37.89 -29.43 -24.78
N ILE A 244 -37.45 -30.61 -24.34
CA ILE A 244 -38.29 -31.82 -24.37
C ILE A 244 -39.49 -31.73 -23.41
N ALA A 245 -39.39 -30.99 -22.31
CA ALA A 245 -40.51 -30.80 -21.40
C ALA A 245 -41.60 -29.93 -22.03
N ASP A 246 -41.22 -28.87 -22.76
CA ASP A 246 -42.15 -28.07 -23.56
C ASP A 246 -42.86 -28.95 -24.63
N TRP A 247 -42.15 -29.90 -25.25
CA TRP A 247 -42.74 -30.81 -26.25
C TRP A 247 -43.79 -31.75 -25.65
N VAL A 248 -43.45 -32.39 -24.53
CA VAL A 248 -44.37 -33.26 -23.77
C VAL A 248 -45.59 -32.47 -23.27
N GLU A 249 -45.38 -31.27 -22.72
CA GLU A 249 -46.47 -30.45 -22.20
C GLU A 249 -47.42 -29.95 -23.30
N HIS A 250 -46.88 -29.45 -24.42
CA HIS A 250 -47.68 -28.88 -25.51
C HIS A 250 -48.45 -29.93 -26.33
N HIS A 251 -47.85 -31.08 -26.61
CA HIS A 251 -48.43 -32.09 -27.52
C HIS A 251 -48.94 -33.36 -26.81
N LYS A 252 -48.83 -33.45 -25.47
CA LYS A 252 -49.25 -34.62 -24.66
C LYS A 252 -48.60 -35.94 -25.13
N ILE A 253 -47.33 -35.83 -25.51
CA ILE A 253 -46.48 -36.92 -26.01
C ILE A 253 -46.35 -38.04 -24.95
N THR A 254 -46.52 -39.28 -25.37
CA THR A 254 -46.35 -40.48 -24.52
C THR A 254 -44.93 -41.06 -24.59
N ALA A 255 -44.62 -42.01 -23.72
CA ALA A 255 -43.33 -42.71 -23.73
C ALA A 255 -43.05 -43.46 -25.05
N ASP A 256 -44.08 -43.97 -25.72
CA ASP A 256 -43.94 -44.71 -26.97
C ASP A 256 -43.78 -43.78 -28.18
N ASP A 257 -44.44 -42.61 -28.15
CA ASP A 257 -44.19 -41.53 -29.13
C ASP A 257 -42.73 -41.04 -29.07
N ILE A 258 -42.17 -40.92 -27.85
CA ILE A 258 -40.76 -40.57 -27.66
C ILE A 258 -39.86 -41.64 -28.28
N LYS A 259 -40.09 -42.92 -28.00
CA LYS A 259 -39.30 -44.03 -28.56
C LYS A 259 -39.37 -44.06 -30.10
N ALA A 260 -40.56 -43.80 -30.68
CA ALA A 260 -40.76 -43.75 -32.12
C ALA A 260 -40.04 -42.56 -32.80
N ALA A 261 -39.74 -41.50 -32.05
CA ALA A 261 -39.03 -40.31 -32.54
C ALA A 261 -37.50 -40.37 -32.38
N ILE A 262 -36.95 -41.45 -31.79
CA ILE A 262 -35.51 -41.69 -31.71
C ILE A 262 -34.99 -42.13 -33.08
N GLY A 263 -33.86 -41.58 -33.50
CA GLY A 263 -33.22 -41.98 -34.75
C GLY A 263 -31.73 -41.63 -34.80
N GLU A 264 -31.18 -41.68 -36.01
CA GLU A 264 -29.81 -41.24 -36.29
C GLU A 264 -29.70 -39.70 -36.20
N LYS A 265 -28.47 -39.23 -36.03
CA LYS A 265 -28.13 -37.81 -35.99
C LYS A 265 -28.54 -37.12 -37.30
N LYS A 266 -29.35 -36.06 -37.21
CA LYS A 266 -29.71 -35.23 -38.38
C LYS A 266 -28.50 -34.40 -38.82
N VAL A 267 -28.15 -34.46 -40.11
CA VAL A 267 -27.12 -33.60 -40.72
C VAL A 267 -27.78 -32.29 -41.16
N PHE A 268 -27.51 -31.20 -40.45
CA PHE A 268 -27.97 -29.87 -40.85
C PHE A 268 -27.04 -29.29 -41.93
N GLU A 269 -27.55 -29.09 -43.14
CA GLU A 269 -26.78 -28.48 -44.23
C GLU A 269 -26.51 -26.99 -43.95
N VAL A 270 -25.31 -26.67 -43.46
CA VAL A 270 -24.80 -25.30 -43.50
C VAL A 270 -24.59 -24.91 -44.97
N PRO A 271 -25.14 -23.77 -45.46
CA PRO A 271 -25.06 -23.42 -46.88
C PRO A 271 -23.62 -23.36 -47.39
N ARG A 272 -23.28 -24.28 -48.30
CA ARG A 272 -21.95 -24.38 -48.91
C ARG A 272 -21.61 -23.10 -49.69
N GLN A 273 -20.60 -22.36 -49.23
CA GLN A 273 -19.91 -21.43 -50.12
C GLN A 273 -19.16 -22.23 -51.19
N ALA A 274 -19.34 -21.84 -52.46
CA ALA A 274 -18.91 -22.63 -53.61
C ALA A 274 -17.38 -22.81 -53.67
N PRO A 275 -16.89 -23.98 -54.15
CA PRO A 275 -15.46 -24.28 -54.12
C PRO A 275 -14.69 -23.53 -55.19
N LYS A 276 -13.59 -22.89 -54.79
CA LYS A 276 -12.45 -22.58 -55.67
C LYS A 276 -11.22 -23.28 -55.12
N VAL A 277 -11.05 -24.55 -55.47
CA VAL A 277 -9.80 -25.26 -55.22
C VAL A 277 -8.85 -24.96 -56.38
N VAL A 278 -7.90 -24.06 -56.13
CA VAL A 278 -6.59 -24.12 -56.79
C VAL A 278 -5.65 -24.78 -55.78
N SER A 279 -4.97 -25.85 -56.20
CA SER A 279 -4.03 -26.56 -55.34
C SER A 279 -2.81 -25.67 -55.03
N HIS A 280 -2.62 -25.32 -53.77
CA HIS A 280 -1.37 -24.74 -53.30
C HIS A 280 -0.50 -25.78 -52.58
N PRO A 281 0.83 -25.60 -52.54
CA PRO A 281 1.75 -26.60 -51.99
C PRO A 281 1.48 -26.90 -50.52
N LYS A 282 2.01 -28.04 -50.02
CA LYS A 282 2.05 -28.33 -48.58
C LYS A 282 2.84 -27.24 -47.86
N PHE A 283 2.12 -26.27 -47.28
CA PHE A 283 2.69 -25.31 -46.36
C PHE A 283 2.86 -26.00 -45.01
N GLU A 284 4.11 -26.28 -44.65
CA GLU A 284 4.46 -26.79 -43.33
C GLU A 284 4.09 -25.73 -42.28
N VAL A 285 3.38 -26.15 -41.23
CA VAL A 285 3.00 -25.24 -40.14
C VAL A 285 4.26 -25.03 -39.29
N PRO A 286 4.70 -23.79 -39.02
CA PRO A 286 5.85 -23.53 -38.16
C PRO A 286 5.63 -24.10 -36.74
N SER A 287 6.73 -24.31 -36.01
CA SER A 287 6.65 -24.94 -34.69
C SER A 287 5.83 -24.09 -33.72
N LEU A 288 5.14 -24.75 -32.78
CA LEU A 288 4.46 -24.03 -31.68
C LEU A 288 5.45 -23.24 -30.79
N SER A 289 6.75 -23.59 -30.80
CA SER A 289 7.80 -22.75 -30.18
C SER A 289 7.94 -21.38 -30.84
N ASP A 290 7.72 -21.32 -32.15
CA ASP A 290 7.94 -20.11 -32.94
C ASP A 290 6.79 -19.11 -32.72
N LEU A 291 5.60 -19.62 -32.38
CA LEU A 291 4.46 -18.80 -31.96
C LEU A 291 4.73 -18.10 -30.62
N ALA A 292 5.35 -18.79 -29.65
CA ALA A 292 5.69 -18.20 -28.36
C ALA A 292 6.66 -17.02 -28.54
N ALA A 293 7.78 -17.25 -29.25
CA ALA A 293 8.74 -16.19 -29.56
C ALA A 293 8.12 -15.00 -30.33
N LYS A 294 7.16 -15.27 -31.23
CA LYS A 294 6.41 -14.19 -31.93
C LYS A 294 5.40 -13.46 -31.06
N ILE A 295 4.89 -14.07 -30.00
CA ILE A 295 4.06 -13.40 -28.99
C ILE A 295 4.95 -12.55 -28.08
N ASP A 296 6.12 -13.04 -27.67
CA ASP A 296 7.10 -12.25 -26.91
C ASP A 296 7.59 -11.03 -27.71
N GLU A 297 7.86 -11.17 -29.02
CA GLU A 297 8.16 -10.04 -29.91
C GLU A 297 7.05 -8.98 -29.92
N LEU A 298 5.77 -9.39 -29.86
CA LEU A 298 4.64 -8.45 -29.81
C LEU A 298 4.52 -7.76 -28.44
N LEU A 299 4.76 -8.48 -27.34
CA LEU A 299 4.73 -7.92 -25.99
C LEU A 299 5.78 -6.81 -25.80
N HIS A 300 6.94 -6.93 -26.45
CA HIS A 300 8.01 -5.92 -26.40
C HIS A 300 7.86 -4.79 -27.44
N SER A 301 6.76 -4.78 -28.21
CA SER A 301 6.55 -3.81 -29.30
C SER A 301 5.58 -2.68 -28.90
N ASP A 302 5.96 -1.41 -29.14
CA ASP A 302 5.12 -0.23 -28.87
C ASP A 302 4.01 -0.06 -29.93
N LEU A 303 3.09 -1.03 -29.97
CA LEU A 303 1.98 -1.09 -30.92
C LEU A 303 0.68 -0.57 -30.29
N ARG A 304 -0.01 0.31 -31.01
CA ARG A 304 -1.37 0.73 -30.63
C ARG A 304 -2.32 -0.47 -30.74
N ARG A 305 -3.36 -0.51 -29.90
CA ARG A 305 -4.35 -1.61 -29.84
C ARG A 305 -4.86 -2.09 -31.20
N SER A 306 -5.08 -1.18 -32.16
CA SER A 306 -5.49 -1.53 -33.53
C SER A 306 -4.41 -2.26 -34.33
N GLN A 307 -3.13 -1.88 -34.17
CA GLN A 307 -2.00 -2.53 -34.81
C GLN A 307 -1.71 -3.90 -34.18
N LEU A 308 -1.79 -4.00 -32.85
CA LEU A 308 -1.71 -5.27 -32.12
C LEU A 308 -2.78 -6.25 -32.62
N GLN A 309 -4.03 -5.80 -32.79
CA GLN A 309 -5.12 -6.66 -33.26
C GLN A 309 -4.97 -7.10 -34.72
N ILE A 310 -4.34 -6.29 -35.57
CA ILE A 310 -3.90 -6.70 -36.92
C ILE A 310 -2.83 -7.78 -36.81
N LYS A 311 -1.79 -7.58 -36.00
CA LYS A 311 -0.70 -8.56 -35.81
C LYS A 311 -1.17 -9.90 -35.22
N ILE A 312 -2.08 -9.87 -34.25
CA ILE A 312 -2.73 -11.08 -33.72
C ILE A 312 -3.53 -11.80 -34.82
N SER A 313 -4.15 -11.07 -35.75
CA SER A 313 -4.86 -11.65 -36.89
C SER A 313 -3.91 -12.26 -37.94
N GLU A 314 -2.73 -11.64 -38.17
CA GLU A 314 -1.67 -12.18 -39.02
C GLU A 314 -1.06 -13.47 -38.43
N LEU A 315 -0.77 -13.50 -37.12
CA LEU A 315 -0.30 -14.70 -36.42
C LEU A 315 -1.35 -15.82 -36.43
N ALA A 316 -2.62 -15.50 -36.20
CA ALA A 316 -3.72 -16.46 -36.29
C ALA A 316 -3.78 -17.14 -37.66
N GLN A 317 -3.68 -16.37 -38.75
CA GLN A 317 -3.60 -16.92 -40.12
C GLN A 317 -2.34 -17.79 -40.33
N THR A 318 -1.19 -17.34 -39.83
CA THR A 318 0.11 -18.02 -40.00
C THR A 318 0.15 -19.39 -39.32
N TYR A 319 -0.33 -19.46 -38.07
CA TYR A 319 -0.30 -20.67 -37.24
C TYR A 319 -1.61 -21.48 -37.30
N ARG A 320 -2.56 -21.10 -38.16
CA ARG A 320 -3.90 -21.73 -38.31
C ARG A 320 -4.73 -21.78 -37.02
N LEU A 321 -4.53 -20.81 -36.14
CA LEU A 321 -5.32 -20.60 -34.94
C LEU A 321 -6.42 -19.56 -35.20
N THR A 322 -7.43 -19.49 -34.33
CA THR A 322 -8.34 -18.35 -34.33
C THR A 322 -7.66 -17.12 -33.69
N PRO A 323 -8.03 -15.89 -34.09
CA PRO A 323 -7.56 -14.68 -33.41
C PRO A 323 -7.89 -14.67 -31.91
N ALA A 324 -8.96 -15.35 -31.49
CA ALA A 324 -9.34 -15.48 -30.08
C ALA A 324 -8.37 -16.38 -29.28
N GLU A 325 -7.85 -17.45 -29.89
CA GLU A 325 -6.85 -18.32 -29.27
C GLU A 325 -5.50 -17.61 -29.15
N VAL A 326 -5.03 -16.95 -30.21
CA VAL A 326 -3.79 -16.16 -30.16
C VAL A 326 -3.92 -15.01 -29.15
N GLN A 327 -5.07 -14.31 -29.10
CA GLN A 327 -5.35 -13.28 -28.09
C GLN A 327 -5.37 -13.84 -26.66
N LYS A 328 -5.82 -15.09 -26.46
CA LYS A 328 -5.78 -15.77 -25.16
C LYS A 328 -4.35 -16.09 -24.74
N ILE A 329 -3.55 -16.69 -25.64
CA ILE A 329 -2.14 -17.00 -25.38
C ILE A 329 -1.35 -15.72 -25.10
N TYR A 330 -1.55 -14.67 -25.92
CA TYR A 330 -0.98 -13.34 -25.68
C TYR A 330 -1.30 -12.81 -24.27
N ARG A 331 -2.57 -12.85 -23.84
CA ARG A 331 -2.96 -12.38 -22.50
C ARG A 331 -2.42 -13.24 -21.37
N THR A 332 -2.31 -14.54 -21.57
CA THR A 332 -1.68 -15.43 -20.57
C THR A 332 -0.19 -15.13 -20.46
N ARG A 333 0.53 -14.94 -21.58
CA ARG A 333 1.93 -14.54 -21.57
C ARG A 333 2.15 -13.12 -21.04
N GLU A 334 1.22 -12.19 -21.29
CA GLU A 334 1.18 -10.84 -20.71
C GLU A 334 1.08 -10.90 -19.18
N GLN A 335 0.21 -11.77 -18.64
CA GLN A 335 0.07 -12.01 -17.20
C GLN A 335 1.26 -12.75 -16.59
N GLU A 336 1.84 -13.73 -17.30
CA GLU A 336 3.07 -14.39 -16.86
C GLU A 336 4.24 -13.41 -16.82
N LEU A 337 4.38 -12.52 -17.82
CA LEU A 337 5.42 -11.51 -17.86
C LEU A 337 5.24 -10.44 -16.78
N GLU A 338 4.01 -9.99 -16.53
CA GLU A 338 3.68 -9.08 -15.42
C GLU A 338 4.05 -9.74 -14.07
N GLN A 339 3.76 -11.04 -13.89
CA GLN A 339 4.15 -11.79 -12.71
C GLN A 339 5.67 -12.03 -12.62
N GLU A 340 6.36 -12.32 -13.73
CA GLU A 340 7.82 -12.46 -13.81
C GLU A 340 8.51 -11.14 -13.39
N LEU A 341 8.01 -10.00 -13.86
CA LEU A 341 8.48 -8.66 -13.48
C LEU A 341 8.20 -8.33 -12.00
N GLU A 342 6.98 -8.61 -11.50
CA GLU A 342 6.68 -8.47 -10.06
C GLU A 342 7.60 -9.34 -9.17
N GLN A 343 7.98 -10.53 -9.66
CA GLN A 343 8.93 -11.40 -8.99
C GLN A 343 10.36 -10.88 -9.04
N GLU A 344 10.81 -10.31 -10.17
CA GLU A 344 12.12 -9.67 -10.27
C GLU A 344 12.23 -8.44 -9.37
N ASP A 345 11.23 -7.56 -9.35
CA ASP A 345 11.16 -6.40 -8.45
C ASP A 345 11.13 -6.84 -6.98
N THR A 346 10.35 -7.88 -6.64
CA THR A 346 10.33 -8.46 -5.30
C THR A 346 11.68 -9.06 -4.92
N ALA A 347 12.35 -9.76 -5.83
CA ALA A 347 13.67 -10.34 -5.61
C ALA A 347 14.74 -9.26 -5.38
N ALA A 348 14.72 -8.21 -6.20
CA ALA A 348 15.62 -7.06 -6.08
C ALA A 348 15.42 -6.33 -4.74
N GLU A 349 14.17 -6.10 -4.32
CA GLU A 349 13.88 -5.52 -3.01
C GLU A 349 14.32 -6.44 -1.86
N VAL A 350 14.01 -7.76 -1.90
CA VAL A 350 14.51 -8.71 -0.87
C VAL A 350 16.03 -8.70 -0.78
N ALA A 351 16.73 -8.74 -1.92
CA ALA A 351 18.18 -8.68 -1.97
C ALA A 351 18.73 -7.36 -1.39
N ARG A 352 18.08 -6.22 -1.70
CA ARG A 352 18.43 -4.90 -1.14
C ARG A 352 18.22 -4.84 0.37
N LEU A 353 17.16 -5.44 0.90
CA LEU A 353 16.89 -5.48 2.34
C LEU A 353 17.91 -6.37 3.08
N LEU A 354 18.22 -7.54 2.53
CA LEU A 354 19.23 -8.44 3.09
C LEU A 354 20.63 -7.82 3.04
N SER A 355 20.99 -7.14 1.95
CA SER A 355 22.28 -6.46 1.84
C SER A 355 22.38 -5.29 2.82
N ALA A 356 21.32 -4.50 3.01
CA ALA A 356 21.27 -3.44 4.02
C ALA A 356 21.43 -3.99 5.45
N GLN A 357 20.72 -5.06 5.82
CA GLN A 357 20.86 -5.69 7.14
C GLN A 357 22.27 -6.23 7.40
N LYS A 358 22.89 -6.85 6.39
CA LYS A 358 24.24 -7.42 6.46
C LYS A 358 25.36 -6.41 6.24
N SER A 359 25.05 -5.21 5.77
CA SER A 359 26.02 -4.14 5.54
C SER A 359 26.83 -3.85 6.80
N GLN A 360 28.13 -3.66 6.59
CA GLN A 360 29.11 -3.27 7.59
C GLN A 360 30.03 -2.20 7.02
N ILE A 361 30.63 -1.39 7.89
CA ILE A 361 31.72 -0.47 7.54
C ILE A 361 32.99 -0.87 8.28
N GLU A 362 34.11 -1.00 7.58
CA GLU A 362 35.42 -1.03 8.22
C GLU A 362 35.77 0.36 8.77
N LEU A 363 36.06 0.47 10.08
CA LEU A 363 36.27 1.78 10.70
C LEU A 363 37.56 2.44 10.21
N SER A 364 38.51 1.66 9.68
CA SER A 364 39.72 2.11 8.99
C SER A 364 39.45 3.01 7.76
N GLU A 365 38.29 2.88 7.13
CA GLU A 365 37.88 3.71 5.99
C GLU A 365 37.29 5.07 6.40
N ILE A 366 36.95 5.23 7.69
CA ILE A 366 36.26 6.41 8.24
C ILE A 366 37.17 7.17 9.22
N LEU A 367 37.96 6.43 10.00
CA LEU A 367 38.82 6.90 11.08
C LEU A 367 40.27 6.48 10.84
N PRO A 368 41.26 7.21 11.39
CA PRO A 368 42.65 6.75 11.42
C PRO A 368 42.76 5.33 12.00
N PRO A 369 43.59 4.42 11.43
CA PRO A 369 43.69 3.03 11.91
C PRO A 369 44.01 2.89 13.41
N GLY A 370 44.82 3.81 13.95
CA GLY A 370 45.14 3.86 15.39
C GLY A 370 43.99 4.28 16.31
N LEU A 371 42.87 4.78 15.75
CA LEU A 371 41.61 5.04 16.45
C LEU A 371 40.57 3.95 16.15
N ALA A 372 40.52 3.46 14.91
CA ALA A 372 39.62 2.39 14.46
C ALA A 372 39.86 1.07 15.23
N ALA A 373 41.07 0.52 15.20
CA ALA A 373 41.38 -0.78 15.79
C ALA A 373 41.10 -0.88 17.31
N PRO A 374 41.37 0.16 18.13
CA PRO A 374 40.87 0.24 19.51
C PRO A 374 39.36 0.09 19.66
N ILE A 375 38.57 0.72 18.79
CA ILE A 375 37.10 0.68 18.84
C ILE A 375 36.61 -0.70 18.41
N GLU A 376 37.18 -1.28 17.36
CA GLU A 376 36.88 -2.63 16.88
C GLU A 376 37.17 -3.69 17.95
N LYS A 377 38.34 -3.60 18.61
CA LYS A 377 38.71 -4.46 19.74
C LYS A 377 37.74 -4.34 20.92
N LEU A 378 37.21 -3.14 21.18
CA LEU A 378 36.22 -2.92 22.24
C LEU A 378 34.85 -3.50 21.87
N ALA A 379 34.42 -3.33 20.62
CA ALA A 379 33.14 -3.82 20.10
C ALA A 379 33.08 -5.35 20.11
N ALA A 380 34.17 -6.01 19.69
CA ALA A 380 34.32 -7.47 19.69
C ALA A 380 34.10 -8.09 21.08
N LYS A 381 34.55 -7.44 22.17
CA LYS A 381 34.39 -7.95 23.56
C LYS A 381 32.94 -8.17 23.97
N LEU A 382 32.00 -7.39 23.43
CA LEU A 382 30.57 -7.49 23.76
C LEU A 382 29.72 -8.00 22.59
N ASN A 383 30.36 -8.43 21.50
CA ASN A 383 29.70 -8.82 20.25
C ASN A 383 28.72 -7.74 19.75
N LEU A 384 29.16 -6.49 19.80
CA LEU A 384 28.41 -5.31 19.37
C LEU A 384 28.96 -4.80 18.03
N LYS A 385 28.10 -4.22 17.19
CA LYS A 385 28.49 -3.61 15.91
C LYS A 385 29.40 -2.40 16.14
N THR A 386 30.47 -2.33 15.36
CA THR A 386 31.50 -1.28 15.44
C THR A 386 30.92 0.08 15.04
N GLU A 387 29.96 0.09 14.13
CA GLU A 387 29.26 1.28 13.64
C GLU A 387 28.40 1.95 14.73
N CYS A 388 27.95 1.19 15.74
CA CYS A 388 27.25 1.75 16.90
C CYS A 388 28.21 2.57 17.79
N TYR A 389 29.47 2.15 17.91
CA TYR A 389 30.51 2.94 18.58
C TYR A 389 30.92 4.15 17.74
N LEU A 390 31.06 3.97 16.43
CA LEU A 390 31.33 5.06 15.47
C LEU A 390 30.26 6.16 15.57
N ALA A 391 28.98 5.81 15.53
CA ALA A 391 27.88 6.78 15.69
C ALA A 391 27.93 7.51 17.05
N ALA A 392 28.22 6.80 18.15
CA ALA A 392 28.36 7.42 19.47
C ALA A 392 29.55 8.38 19.55
N LEU A 393 30.70 8.00 18.98
CA LEU A 393 31.91 8.83 18.90
C LEU A 393 31.67 10.09 18.07
N LEU A 394 31.13 9.96 16.85
CA LEU A 394 30.88 11.09 15.96
C LEU A 394 29.87 12.08 16.56
N THR A 395 28.83 11.60 17.25
CA THR A 395 27.84 12.44 17.94
C THR A 395 28.40 13.08 19.22
N GLN A 396 29.35 12.44 19.89
CA GLN A 396 30.06 13.06 21.00
C GLN A 396 30.97 14.19 20.49
N VAL A 397 31.73 13.94 19.41
CA VAL A 397 32.63 14.92 18.80
C VAL A 397 31.86 16.13 18.25
N SER A 398 30.70 15.92 17.63
CA SER A 398 29.83 17.01 17.14
C SER A 398 29.38 17.97 18.25
N SER A 399 29.26 17.48 19.49
CA SER A 399 28.89 18.30 20.66
C SER A 399 30.05 19.10 21.29
N LEU A 400 31.27 18.99 20.75
CA LEU A 400 32.46 19.71 21.24
C LEU A 400 32.84 20.93 20.38
N PHE A 401 32.25 21.07 19.19
CA PHE A 401 32.44 22.25 18.35
C PHE A 401 31.88 23.51 19.01
N LYS A 402 32.47 24.67 18.72
CA LYS A 402 31.95 25.96 19.20
C LYS A 402 30.83 26.49 18.31
N VAL A 403 29.87 27.19 18.91
CA VAL A 403 28.85 27.94 18.18
C VAL A 403 29.52 28.91 17.19
N GLY A 404 28.90 29.08 16.01
CA GLY A 404 29.51 29.79 14.89
C GLY A 404 30.40 28.94 13.99
N SER A 405 30.71 27.69 14.34
CA SER A 405 31.37 26.74 13.43
C SER A 405 30.44 26.35 12.27
N GLU A 406 30.93 26.41 11.03
CA GLU A 406 30.15 26.11 9.82
C GLU A 406 31.01 25.56 8.69
N VAL A 407 30.35 24.90 7.73
CA VAL A 407 30.92 24.41 6.47
C VAL A 407 30.18 25.04 5.30
N LEU A 408 30.91 25.72 4.41
CA LEU A 408 30.41 26.14 3.10
C LEU A 408 30.54 24.98 2.10
N LEU A 409 29.40 24.42 1.69
CA LEU A 409 29.30 23.29 0.76
C LEU A 409 29.29 23.79 -0.69
N ARG A 410 28.46 24.82 -0.98
CA ARG A 410 28.34 25.47 -2.30
C ARG A 410 28.22 26.99 -2.12
N ARG A 411 29.06 27.74 -2.82
CA ARG A 411 29.15 29.22 -2.71
C ARG A 411 28.13 29.94 -3.58
N ASP A 412 27.75 29.33 -4.69
CA ASP A 412 26.77 29.81 -5.67
C ASP A 412 25.33 29.80 -5.15
N THR A 413 25.00 28.90 -4.22
CA THR A 413 23.68 28.80 -3.57
C THR A 413 23.72 29.16 -2.08
N ASP A 414 24.85 29.67 -1.59
CA ASP A 414 25.19 29.86 -0.17
C ASP A 414 24.84 28.65 0.74
N TYR A 415 24.94 27.43 0.19
CA TYR A 415 24.58 26.22 0.92
C TYR A 415 25.61 25.89 2.00
N ARG A 416 25.17 26.04 3.25
CA ARG A 416 25.96 25.85 4.48
C ARG A 416 25.38 24.78 5.39
N CYS A 417 26.21 24.24 6.27
CA CYS A 417 25.76 23.44 7.41
C CYS A 417 26.68 23.60 8.63
N THR A 418 26.12 23.39 9.82
CA THR A 418 26.78 23.45 11.13
C THR A 418 27.16 22.04 11.63
N PRO A 419 28.33 21.81 12.27
CA PRO A 419 28.85 20.47 12.56
C PRO A 419 28.20 19.76 13.77
N ASN A 420 26.91 20.00 14.03
CA ASN A 420 26.10 19.30 15.02
C ASN A 420 25.32 18.13 14.38
N TYR A 421 25.05 17.07 15.16
CA TYR A 421 24.61 15.79 14.62
C TYR A 421 23.63 15.02 15.53
N PHE A 422 22.70 14.28 14.94
CA PHE A 422 21.64 13.52 15.61
C PHE A 422 21.74 12.03 15.22
N ALA A 423 21.92 11.14 16.19
CA ALA A 423 21.97 9.70 15.94
C ALA A 423 21.28 8.85 17.01
N GLY A 424 20.88 7.64 16.63
CA GLY A 424 20.26 6.67 17.53
C GLY A 424 20.74 5.24 17.30
N ILE A 425 21.00 4.50 18.39
CA ILE A 425 21.22 3.05 18.32
C ILE A 425 19.87 2.34 18.41
N VAL A 426 19.49 1.63 17.34
CA VAL A 426 18.30 0.78 17.29
C VAL A 426 18.67 -0.63 17.71
N ALA A 427 18.05 -1.17 18.75
CA ALA A 427 18.23 -2.57 19.16
C ALA A 427 17.17 -3.03 20.17
N GLU A 428 17.01 -4.34 20.30
CA GLU A 428 16.15 -4.90 21.34
C GLU A 428 16.66 -4.59 22.77
N SER A 429 15.77 -4.75 23.75
CA SER A 429 16.11 -4.71 25.16
C SER A 429 17.19 -5.73 25.51
N SER A 430 17.98 -5.46 26.54
CA SER A 430 19.08 -6.32 27.01
C SER A 430 20.26 -6.54 26.06
N GLN A 431 20.29 -5.94 24.86
CA GLN A 431 21.42 -5.98 23.90
C GLN A 431 22.62 -5.08 24.30
N LYS A 432 22.96 -5.02 25.60
CA LYS A 432 24.16 -4.37 26.16
C LYS A 432 24.55 -3.00 25.56
N LYS A 433 23.56 -2.14 25.25
CA LYS A 433 23.79 -0.85 24.57
C LYS A 433 24.49 0.20 25.43
N SER A 434 24.13 0.32 26.71
CA SER A 434 24.67 1.34 27.63
C SER A 434 26.21 1.31 27.79
N PRO A 435 26.91 0.15 27.73
CA PRO A 435 28.35 0.08 27.52
C PRO A 435 28.93 0.97 26.41
N ILE A 436 28.24 1.14 25.27
CA ILE A 436 28.70 1.98 24.16
C ILE A 436 28.71 3.46 24.60
N MET A 437 27.59 3.92 25.16
CA MET A 437 27.47 5.27 25.73
C MET A 437 28.52 5.49 26.84
N ARG A 438 28.71 4.50 27.72
CA ARG A 438 29.69 4.60 28.80
C ARG A 438 31.12 4.75 28.28
N ALA A 439 31.50 4.03 27.22
CA ALA A 439 32.85 4.03 26.67
C ALA A 439 33.15 5.22 25.75
N MET A 440 32.19 5.63 24.91
CA MET A 440 32.40 6.71 23.93
C MET A 440 32.02 8.09 24.48
N ILE A 441 31.02 8.19 25.37
CA ILE A 441 30.44 9.44 25.87
C ILE A 441 30.81 9.63 27.35
N ASP A 442 30.27 8.81 28.24
CA ASP A 442 30.18 9.18 29.66
C ASP A 442 31.55 9.18 30.38
N ARG A 443 32.43 8.20 30.10
CA ARG A 443 33.77 8.11 30.73
C ARG A 443 34.77 9.13 30.15
N PRO A 444 34.98 9.26 28.82
CA PRO A 444 35.99 10.19 28.32
C PRO A 444 35.67 11.66 28.67
N MET A 445 34.38 12.01 28.68
CA MET A 445 33.89 13.34 29.09
C MET A 445 34.05 13.64 30.59
N GLN A 446 34.44 12.68 31.43
CA GLN A 446 34.71 12.95 32.84
C GLN A 446 35.80 14.02 33.01
N SER A 447 36.85 13.97 32.19
CA SER A 447 37.94 14.96 32.19
C SER A 447 37.45 16.41 31.97
N LEU A 448 36.63 16.62 30.94
CA LEU A 448 36.01 17.90 30.61
C LEU A 448 34.99 18.36 31.67
N ARG A 449 34.20 17.42 32.21
CA ARG A 449 33.24 17.71 33.31
C ARG A 449 33.96 18.10 34.60
N GLU A 450 35.10 17.49 34.92
CA GLU A 450 35.92 17.84 36.08
C GLU A 450 36.64 19.19 35.90
N LYS A 451 37.15 19.49 34.70
CA LYS A 451 37.67 20.81 34.34
C LYS A 451 36.60 21.89 34.56
N ALA A 452 35.43 21.74 33.95
CA ALA A 452 34.30 22.66 34.10
C ALA A 452 33.82 22.79 35.56
N ARG A 453 33.83 21.71 36.34
CA ARG A 453 33.50 21.76 37.78
C ARG A 453 34.51 22.58 38.58
N LYS A 454 35.81 22.45 38.31
CA LYS A 454 36.87 23.23 38.97
C LYS A 454 36.78 24.71 38.60
N GLU A 455 36.55 25.01 37.32
CA GLU A 455 36.31 26.37 36.82
C GLU A 455 35.09 27.01 37.51
N TYR A 456 33.97 26.28 37.60
CA TYR A 456 32.78 26.72 38.31
C TYR A 456 33.00 26.91 39.81
N GLN A 457 33.68 25.98 40.49
CA GLN A 457 33.99 26.10 41.92
C GLN A 457 34.84 27.33 42.22
N LYS A 458 35.79 27.67 41.34
CA LYS A 458 36.58 28.90 41.45
C LYS A 458 35.68 30.13 41.26
N ALA A 459 34.92 30.18 40.17
CA ALA A 459 34.02 31.32 39.88
C ALA A 459 32.98 31.54 40.98
N LEU A 460 32.48 30.48 41.62
CA LEU A 460 31.54 30.56 42.74
C LEU A 460 32.21 31.15 43.99
N ALA A 461 33.45 30.78 44.30
CA ALA A 461 34.20 31.36 45.40
C ALA A 461 34.53 32.85 45.16
N ASP A 462 34.91 33.20 43.93
CA ASP A 462 35.14 34.59 43.51
C ASP A 462 33.83 35.41 43.67
N TYR A 463 32.69 34.87 43.21
CA TYR A 463 31.36 35.47 43.38
C TYR A 463 30.91 35.61 44.85
N GLU A 464 31.14 34.61 45.70
CA GLU A 464 30.78 34.67 47.13
C GLU A 464 31.55 35.77 47.88
N GLU A 465 32.76 36.09 47.43
CA GLU A 465 33.55 37.22 47.93
C GLU A 465 33.02 38.55 47.41
N GLU A 466 32.83 38.69 46.09
CA GLU A 466 32.24 39.90 45.48
C GLU A 466 30.85 40.22 46.06
N TYR A 467 30.00 39.22 46.23
CA TYR A 467 28.65 39.39 46.80
C TYR A 467 28.68 39.81 48.27
N ARG A 468 29.67 39.34 49.04
CA ARG A 468 29.88 39.78 50.42
C ARG A 468 30.29 41.26 50.49
N GLN A 469 31.18 41.68 49.59
CA GLN A 469 31.62 43.08 49.46
C GLN A 469 30.47 43.98 49.01
N TRP A 470 29.72 43.59 47.97
CA TRP A 470 28.50 44.28 47.51
C TRP A 470 27.45 44.39 48.62
N LYS A 471 27.20 43.32 49.37
CA LYS A 471 26.24 43.32 50.48
C LYS A 471 26.65 44.30 51.58
N ALA A 472 27.95 44.42 51.88
CA ALA A 472 28.51 45.35 52.86
C ALA A 472 28.51 46.82 52.40
N ALA A 473 28.54 47.09 51.09
CA ALA A 473 28.50 48.44 50.53
C ALA A 473 27.18 49.18 50.85
N LYS A 474 27.26 50.50 51.06
CA LYS A 474 26.15 51.41 51.41
C LYS A 474 26.20 52.70 50.58
N GLY A 475 25.04 53.32 50.40
CA GLY A 475 24.87 54.55 49.60
C GLY A 475 24.54 54.28 48.13
N ASP A 476 24.28 55.33 47.36
CA ASP A 476 23.77 55.25 45.99
C ASP A 476 24.76 54.60 44.99
N ASN A 477 26.04 54.54 45.34
CA ASN A 477 27.08 53.84 44.57
C ASN A 477 27.08 52.31 44.75
N LYS A 478 26.03 51.70 45.34
CA LYS A 478 25.99 50.25 45.59
C LYS A 478 26.07 49.38 44.32
N GLY A 479 25.71 49.93 43.15
CA GLY A 479 25.79 49.22 41.88
C GLY A 479 24.84 48.00 41.78
N LEU A 480 24.88 47.33 40.64
CA LEU A 480 24.15 46.06 40.46
C LEU A 480 24.81 44.95 41.30
N PRO A 481 24.03 44.01 41.87
CA PRO A 481 24.60 42.85 42.53
C PRO A 481 25.45 42.04 41.52
N PRO A 482 26.56 41.43 41.95
CA PRO A 482 27.31 40.51 41.10
C PRO A 482 26.39 39.36 40.67
N LYS A 483 26.68 38.79 39.50
CA LYS A 483 25.86 37.74 38.89
C LYS A 483 26.35 36.38 39.39
N GLU A 484 25.44 35.60 39.99
CA GLU A 484 25.75 34.23 40.40
C GLU A 484 26.18 33.39 39.18
N PRO A 485 27.37 32.77 39.19
CA PRO A 485 27.85 31.97 38.07
C PRO A 485 27.03 30.69 37.94
N ARG A 486 27.00 30.09 36.75
CA ARG A 486 26.37 28.79 36.50
C ARG A 486 27.40 27.75 36.08
N PRO A 487 27.16 26.45 36.33
CA PRO A 487 28.07 25.41 35.85
C PRO A 487 27.98 25.23 34.33
N ARG A 488 29.12 25.04 33.67
CA ARG A 488 29.19 24.65 32.25
C ARG A 488 28.73 23.19 32.07
N LEU A 489 27.67 22.95 31.32
CA LEU A 489 27.04 21.63 31.14
C LEU A 489 27.19 21.12 29.70
N TYR A 490 28.10 20.17 29.44
CA TYR A 490 28.27 19.60 28.09
C TYR A 490 27.09 18.74 27.61
N SER A 491 26.32 18.14 28.53
CA SER A 491 25.30 17.15 28.20
C SER A 491 24.17 17.12 29.22
N PHE A 492 22.94 16.91 28.76
CA PHE A 492 21.75 16.77 29.60
C PHE A 492 20.85 15.63 29.13
N SER A 493 20.04 15.06 30.02
CA SER A 493 19.11 13.95 29.72
C SER A 493 17.62 14.34 29.84
N LYS A 494 17.33 15.44 30.54
CA LYS A 494 16.02 16.09 30.64
C LYS A 494 16.24 17.59 30.78
N SER A 495 15.47 18.40 30.07
CA SER A 495 15.42 19.85 30.21
C SER A 495 14.07 20.36 29.70
N THR A 496 13.67 21.55 30.11
CA THR A 496 12.68 22.35 29.39
C THR A 496 13.38 23.12 28.26
N GLY A 497 12.65 23.55 27.23
CA GLY A 497 13.23 24.42 26.19
C GLY A 497 13.87 25.69 26.78
N GLU A 498 13.22 26.30 27.78
CA GLU A 498 13.79 27.43 28.53
C GLU A 498 15.14 27.10 29.21
N GLY A 499 15.28 25.90 29.78
CA GLY A 499 16.52 25.46 30.43
C GLY A 499 17.70 25.40 29.47
N ILE A 500 17.47 25.02 28.21
CA ILE A 500 18.49 25.00 27.16
C ILE A 500 18.92 26.43 26.84
N LEU A 501 17.96 27.34 26.62
CA LEU A 501 18.22 28.75 26.29
C LEU A 501 19.04 29.47 27.38
N TYR A 502 18.76 29.24 28.67
CA TYR A 502 19.57 29.83 29.74
C TYR A 502 21.01 29.28 29.78
N GLN A 503 21.23 28.02 29.40
CA GLN A 503 22.58 27.45 29.36
C GLN A 503 23.41 28.08 28.23
N VAL A 504 22.80 28.27 27.06
CA VAL A 504 23.46 28.89 25.89
C VAL A 504 23.65 30.39 26.10
N ALA A 505 22.70 31.09 26.75
CA ALA A 505 22.87 32.51 27.09
C ALA A 505 24.01 32.77 28.10
N GLU A 506 24.35 31.80 28.95
CA GLU A 506 25.50 31.89 29.84
C GLU A 506 26.82 31.49 29.14
N PHE A 507 26.75 30.52 28.23
CA PHE A 507 27.89 29.97 27.51
C PHE A 507 27.63 30.02 25.99
N PRO A 508 27.65 31.20 25.37
CA PRO A 508 27.28 31.38 23.96
C PRO A 508 28.26 30.72 22.99
N ASP A 509 29.48 30.36 23.44
CA ASP A 509 30.44 29.58 22.67
C ASP A 509 30.10 28.08 22.59
N GLN A 510 29.21 27.59 23.46
CA GLN A 510 29.11 26.17 23.80
C GLN A 510 28.04 25.42 22.98
N ALA A 511 28.43 24.27 22.40
CA ALA A 511 27.48 23.25 21.94
C ALA A 511 27.00 22.33 23.08
N LEU A 512 25.78 21.82 22.94
CA LEU A 512 25.11 20.96 23.93
C LEU A 512 24.80 19.57 23.37
N MET A 513 24.80 18.57 24.24
CA MET A 513 24.40 17.20 23.90
C MET A 513 23.15 16.75 24.67
N TYR A 514 22.07 16.45 23.94
CA TYR A 514 20.96 15.67 24.50
C TYR A 514 21.37 14.19 24.52
N ARG A 515 21.52 13.61 25.72
CA ARG A 515 21.95 12.22 25.94
C ARG A 515 20.88 11.46 26.72
N CYS A 516 20.23 10.49 26.09
CA CYS A 516 19.17 9.69 26.72
C CYS A 516 19.37 8.18 26.47
N ASP A 517 19.08 7.33 27.46
CA ASP A 517 19.10 5.88 27.24
C ASP A 517 17.90 5.41 26.37
N GLU A 518 16.78 6.15 26.38
CA GLU A 518 15.59 5.88 25.57
C GLU A 518 15.11 7.13 24.81
N LEU A 519 15.44 7.21 23.53
CA LEU A 519 15.15 8.33 22.62
C LEU A 519 13.64 8.51 22.36
N ALA A 520 12.85 7.47 22.57
CA ALA A 520 11.39 7.57 22.52
C ALA A 520 10.82 8.57 23.55
N SER A 521 11.55 8.87 24.63
CA SER A 521 11.16 9.92 25.58
C SER A 521 11.16 11.30 24.92
N LEU A 522 12.25 11.71 24.26
CA LEU A 522 12.36 12.97 23.49
C LEU A 522 11.19 13.15 22.51
N PHE A 523 10.85 12.08 21.79
CA PHE A 523 9.77 12.11 20.79
C PHE A 523 8.35 12.14 21.38
N LYS A 524 8.16 11.67 22.62
CA LYS A 524 6.86 11.66 23.32
C LYS A 524 6.67 12.84 24.27
N SER A 525 7.75 13.44 24.78
CA SER A 525 7.72 14.59 25.69
C SER A 525 7.56 15.93 24.97
N ALA A 526 7.84 15.98 23.67
CA ALA A 526 7.57 17.15 22.85
C ALA A 526 6.10 17.57 23.00
N ASN A 527 5.87 18.84 23.28
CA ASN A 527 4.58 19.49 23.50
C ASN A 527 3.81 19.03 24.76
N GLN A 528 4.36 18.13 25.58
CA GLN A 528 3.71 17.59 26.77
C GLN A 528 3.49 18.68 27.84
N TYR A 529 4.42 19.61 28.00
CA TYR A 529 4.36 20.67 29.02
C TYR A 529 3.42 21.84 28.69
N ARG A 530 2.84 21.89 27.47
CA ARG A 530 1.86 22.91 27.05
C ARG A 530 0.52 22.29 26.61
N GLY A 531 0.16 21.13 27.15
CA GLY A 531 -1.12 20.47 26.84
C GLY A 531 -1.29 20.13 25.35
N GLY A 532 -0.19 19.75 24.67
CA GLY A 532 -0.18 19.44 23.24
C GLY A 532 0.01 20.64 22.30
N LYS A 533 0.01 21.88 22.82
CA LYS A 533 0.20 23.14 22.04
C LYS A 533 1.60 23.73 22.23
N GLY A 534 2.64 22.93 22.05
CA GLY A 534 4.05 23.36 22.13
C GLY A 534 4.67 23.59 20.74
N SER A 535 5.85 24.22 20.76
CA SER A 535 6.74 24.40 19.59
C SER A 535 7.95 23.46 19.63
N ASP A 536 8.02 22.54 20.61
CA ASP A 536 9.24 21.78 20.93
C ASP A 536 9.78 20.95 19.74
N ASP A 537 8.88 20.55 18.83
CA ASP A 537 9.21 19.86 17.57
C ASP A 537 9.79 20.81 16.52
N GLU A 538 9.35 22.06 16.45
CA GLU A 538 9.87 23.10 15.55
C GLU A 538 11.24 23.58 16.06
N ASP A 539 11.35 23.86 17.36
CA ASP A 539 12.59 24.19 18.06
C ASP A 539 13.70 23.14 17.73
N LEU A 540 13.38 21.84 17.78
CA LEU A 540 14.32 20.75 17.46
C LEU A 540 14.78 20.77 15.98
N LEU A 541 13.95 21.23 15.05
CA LEU A 541 14.30 21.36 13.62
C LEU A 541 15.18 22.59 13.37
N GLU A 542 15.03 23.67 14.14
CA GLU A 542 15.93 24.82 14.14
C GLU A 542 17.30 24.46 14.71
N PHE A 543 17.32 23.77 15.87
CA PHE A 543 18.57 23.32 16.49
C PHE A 543 19.39 22.38 15.61
N TRP A 544 18.74 21.63 14.70
CA TRP A 544 19.44 20.86 13.67
C TRP A 544 20.19 21.74 12.66
N ASN A 545 19.59 22.85 12.22
CA ASN A 545 20.23 23.80 11.31
C ASN A 545 21.35 24.60 12.02
N GLY A 546 21.31 24.68 13.35
CA GLY A 546 22.26 25.43 14.18
C GLY A 546 21.94 26.92 14.28
N THR A 547 20.77 27.34 13.78
CA THR A 547 20.28 28.72 13.82
C THR A 547 19.88 29.12 15.23
N GLY A 548 20.12 30.38 15.60
CA GLY A 548 19.65 30.95 16.86
C GLY A 548 18.18 31.36 16.77
N SER A 549 17.48 31.31 17.91
CA SER A 549 16.06 31.67 18.02
C SER A 549 15.89 32.80 19.04
N THR A 550 15.44 33.99 18.61
CA THR A 550 15.15 35.12 19.51
C THR A 550 13.80 34.88 20.22
N VAL A 551 13.82 34.57 21.51
CA VAL A 551 12.60 34.23 22.27
C VAL A 551 12.07 35.44 23.04
N LEU A 552 11.00 36.04 22.50
CA LEU A 552 10.23 37.12 23.10
C LEU A 552 9.12 36.59 24.02
N ARG A 553 8.90 37.22 25.18
CA ARG A 553 7.71 37.02 26.03
C ARG A 553 7.16 38.35 26.53
N ALA A 554 5.96 38.32 27.12
CA ALA A 554 5.28 39.49 27.69
C ALA A 554 6.06 40.23 28.80
N SER A 555 7.13 39.64 29.34
CA SER A 555 8.06 40.26 30.30
C SER A 555 9.33 40.84 29.65
N GLY A 556 9.38 40.97 28.32
CA GLY A 556 10.55 41.41 27.54
C GLY A 556 11.35 40.28 26.88
N THR A 557 12.45 40.66 26.24
CA THR A 557 13.43 39.74 25.63
C THR A 557 14.17 38.97 26.72
N LYS A 558 14.13 37.63 26.70
CA LYS A 558 14.76 36.80 27.76
C LYS A 558 16.10 36.17 27.35
N ALA A 559 16.27 35.93 26.06
CA ALA A 559 17.52 35.51 25.43
C ALA A 559 17.48 35.97 23.96
N ASP A 560 18.60 36.51 23.50
CA ASP A 560 18.89 36.77 22.09
C ASP A 560 20.19 36.00 21.80
N LEU A 561 20.16 35.09 20.82
CA LEU A 561 21.20 34.09 20.62
C LEU A 561 21.63 34.09 19.15
N ASP A 562 22.92 34.31 18.89
CA ASP A 562 23.49 34.26 17.53
C ASP A 562 23.43 32.86 16.90
N GLY A 563 23.34 31.80 17.72
CA GLY A 563 23.32 30.41 17.28
C GLY A 563 23.14 29.43 18.43
N LEU A 564 22.70 28.20 18.11
CA LEU A 564 22.57 27.11 19.08
C LEU A 564 22.94 25.79 18.42
N LEU A 565 24.03 25.16 18.87
CA LEU A 565 24.46 23.85 18.39
C LEU A 565 24.00 22.75 19.35
N LEU A 566 22.95 22.01 18.99
CA LEU A 566 22.51 20.81 19.69
C LEU A 566 22.94 19.56 18.94
N SER A 567 23.57 18.61 19.62
CA SER A 567 23.71 17.23 19.15
C SER A 567 22.82 16.30 19.98
N VAL A 568 22.32 15.22 19.40
CA VAL A 568 21.36 14.31 20.05
C VAL A 568 21.85 12.87 19.90
N PHE A 569 22.02 12.17 21.02
CA PHE A 569 22.33 10.74 21.03
C PHE A 569 21.43 9.96 21.99
N GLY A 570 20.95 8.81 21.54
CA GLY A 570 20.31 7.86 22.43
C GLY A 570 20.13 6.47 21.85
N THR A 571 19.35 5.64 22.54
CA THR A 571 18.97 4.32 22.04
C THR A 571 17.45 4.20 21.92
N ILE A 572 16.99 3.35 21.01
CA ILE A 572 15.56 3.06 20.81
C ILE A 572 15.36 1.58 20.49
N GLN A 573 14.18 1.05 20.79
CA GLN A 573 13.77 -0.30 20.41
C GLN A 573 13.14 -0.28 19.00
N PRO A 574 13.32 -1.35 18.18
CA PRO A 574 12.76 -1.42 16.84
C PRO A 574 11.25 -1.13 16.80
N ASP A 575 10.46 -1.83 17.60
CA ASP A 575 8.99 -1.67 17.67
C ASP A 575 8.54 -0.27 18.09
N VAL A 576 9.33 0.41 18.93
CA VAL A 576 9.03 1.77 19.39
C VAL A 576 9.36 2.78 18.29
N LEU A 577 10.47 2.59 17.57
CA LEU A 577 10.79 3.38 16.38
C LEU A 577 9.74 3.14 15.26
N ALA A 578 9.29 1.90 15.07
CA ALA A 578 8.21 1.55 14.14
C ALA A 578 6.93 2.34 14.42
N THR A 579 6.53 2.36 15.69
CA THR A 579 5.33 3.07 16.16
C THR A 579 5.42 4.58 15.92
N LEU A 580 6.63 5.15 16.01
CA LEU A 580 6.89 6.57 15.78
C LEU A 580 6.92 6.94 14.29
N LEU A 581 7.39 6.04 13.43
CA LEU A 581 7.45 6.24 11.97
C LEU A 581 6.13 5.96 11.24
N LYS A 582 5.17 5.30 11.90
CA LYS A 582 3.81 4.99 11.37
C LYS A 582 3.85 4.48 9.92
N ASP A 583 3.17 5.16 9.01
CA ASP A 583 3.02 4.83 7.58
C ASP A 583 4.26 5.24 6.75
N CYS A 584 5.43 5.33 7.39
CA CYS A 584 6.68 5.83 6.82
C CYS A 584 6.56 7.27 6.27
N SER A 585 5.69 8.07 6.90
CA SER A 585 5.52 9.50 6.63
C SER A 585 6.35 10.33 7.62
N ASP A 586 7.18 11.22 7.09
CA ASP A 586 7.99 12.16 7.87
C ASP A 586 7.67 13.59 7.43
N ALA A 587 6.42 14.00 7.67
CA ALA A 587 5.84 15.21 7.07
C ALA A 587 6.56 16.52 7.48
N ASN A 588 7.17 16.55 8.67
CA ASN A 588 8.00 17.66 9.16
C ASN A 588 9.52 17.42 8.99
N GLY A 589 9.94 16.29 8.41
CA GLY A 589 11.35 15.95 8.20
C GLY A 589 12.13 15.71 9.50
N LYS A 590 11.45 15.34 10.59
CA LYS A 590 12.03 15.15 11.92
C LYS A 590 12.89 13.89 11.97
N PHE A 591 12.42 12.80 11.41
CA PHE A 591 13.14 11.51 11.43
C PHE A 591 14.27 11.48 10.39
N ALA A 592 14.10 12.13 9.25
CA ALA A 592 15.10 12.29 8.19
C ALA A 592 16.41 12.93 8.65
N ARG A 593 16.38 13.71 9.74
CA ARG A 593 17.56 14.34 10.37
C ARG A 593 18.35 13.39 11.28
N PHE A 594 17.72 12.34 11.80
CA PHE A 594 18.42 11.32 12.58
C PHE A 594 19.10 10.30 11.67
N ASP A 595 20.23 9.78 12.12
CA ASP A 595 20.88 8.60 11.56
C ASP A 595 20.80 7.44 12.57
N PHE A 596 20.24 6.33 12.12
CA PHE A 596 19.98 5.17 12.96
C PHE A 596 20.94 4.04 12.60
N VAL A 597 21.64 3.50 13.60
CA VAL A 597 22.50 2.32 13.44
C VAL A 597 21.87 1.15 14.18
N PHE A 598 21.63 0.07 13.45
CA PHE A 598 20.99 -1.13 14.00
C PHE A 598 22.01 -2.07 14.63
N GLN A 599 21.86 -2.38 15.92
CA GLN A 599 22.56 -3.45 16.60
C GLN A 599 21.69 -4.73 16.52
N PRO A 600 22.12 -5.77 15.79
CA PRO A 600 21.38 -7.02 15.70
C PRO A 600 21.37 -7.78 17.04
N LEU A 601 20.44 -8.72 17.17
CA LEU A 601 20.42 -9.69 18.28
C LEU A 601 21.71 -10.53 18.25
N ALA A 602 22.62 -10.24 19.17
CA ALA A 602 23.94 -10.86 19.26
C ALA A 602 24.16 -11.45 20.66
N ALA A 603 24.54 -12.74 20.71
CA ALA A 603 24.97 -13.36 21.96
C ALA A 603 26.42 -12.95 22.26
N SER A 604 26.66 -12.29 23.39
CA SER A 604 28.01 -12.09 23.92
C SER A 604 28.33 -13.17 24.94
N LYS A 605 29.38 -13.93 24.67
CA LYS A 605 30.01 -14.86 25.62
C LYS A 605 31.04 -14.09 26.44
N LEU A 606 31.13 -14.40 27.73
CA LEU A 606 32.27 -13.97 28.55
C LEU A 606 33.43 -14.93 28.26
N SER A 607 34.66 -14.44 28.25
CA SER A 607 35.86 -15.29 28.21
C SER A 607 36.07 -15.96 29.57
N GLU A 608 36.61 -17.18 29.57
CA GLU A 608 37.02 -17.87 30.80
C GLU A 608 38.26 -17.21 31.42
N GLU A 609 39.13 -16.65 30.58
CA GLU A 609 40.25 -15.82 31.00
C GLU A 609 39.79 -14.37 31.26
N ASP A 610 40.12 -13.86 32.45
CA ASP A 610 39.88 -12.46 32.84
C ASP A 610 40.97 -11.56 32.23
N SER A 611 40.94 -11.45 30.90
CA SER A 611 41.93 -10.70 30.13
C SER A 611 41.99 -9.23 30.54
N GLY A 612 43.19 -8.78 30.93
CA GLY A 612 43.44 -7.45 31.47
C GLY A 612 42.70 -6.32 30.74
N GLY A 613 42.08 -5.44 31.53
CA GLY A 613 41.11 -4.45 31.05
C GLY A 613 41.67 -3.51 29.98
N PHE A 614 41.36 -3.78 28.71
CA PHE A 614 41.54 -2.82 27.63
C PHE A 614 40.61 -1.62 27.84
N ASP A 615 41.18 -0.46 28.15
CA ASP A 615 40.45 0.80 28.32
C ASP A 615 40.84 1.83 27.24
N ILE A 616 39.84 2.29 26.50
CA ILE A 616 39.98 3.31 25.45
C ILE A 616 39.85 4.74 26.03
N THR A 617 39.39 4.88 27.27
CA THR A 617 39.02 6.16 27.90
C THR A 617 40.14 7.21 27.86
N PRO A 618 41.42 6.91 28.17
CA PRO A 618 42.48 7.92 28.19
C PRO A 618 42.73 8.55 26.81
N MET A 619 42.68 7.75 25.74
CA MET A 619 42.86 8.21 24.37
C MET A 619 41.72 9.14 23.94
N LEU A 620 40.48 8.73 24.20
CA LEU A 620 39.30 9.54 23.86
C LEU A 620 39.23 10.82 24.71
N ALA A 621 39.60 10.78 25.99
CA ALA A 621 39.62 11.96 26.85
C ALA A 621 40.63 13.00 26.34
N ALA A 622 41.85 12.58 25.98
CA ALA A 622 42.85 13.46 25.38
C ALA A 622 42.39 14.04 24.03
N LEU A 623 41.68 13.24 23.23
CA LEU A 623 41.13 13.66 21.94
C LEU A 623 40.00 14.69 22.10
N TYR A 624 39.09 14.48 23.05
CA TYR A 624 37.99 15.40 23.33
C TYR A 624 38.48 16.72 23.93
N LEU A 625 39.51 16.70 24.77
CA LEU A 625 40.17 17.91 25.27
C LEU A 625 40.79 18.75 24.13
N LYS A 626 41.40 18.11 23.13
CA LYS A 626 41.92 18.80 21.93
C LYS A 626 40.79 19.43 21.11
N ILE A 627 39.68 18.73 20.92
CA ILE A 627 38.56 19.20 20.09
C ILE A 627 37.77 20.32 20.79
N ASP A 628 37.52 20.22 22.11
CA ASP A 628 36.94 21.30 22.92
C ASP A 628 37.82 22.57 22.95
N ALA A 629 39.14 22.44 22.76
CA ALA A 629 40.05 23.58 22.68
C ALA A 629 40.06 24.27 21.31
N LEU A 630 39.38 23.75 20.29
CA LEU A 630 39.29 24.40 18.98
C LEU A 630 38.43 25.67 19.05
N PRO A 631 38.79 26.73 18.28
CA PRO A 631 37.94 27.89 18.10
C PRO A 631 36.71 27.56 17.22
N ALA A 632 35.81 28.52 17.04
CA ALA A 632 34.76 28.38 16.03
C ALA A 632 35.37 28.28 14.62
N LEU A 633 35.07 27.18 13.91
CA LEU A 633 35.72 26.85 12.64
C LEU A 633 34.90 27.30 11.43
N LYS A 634 35.48 28.14 10.58
CA LYS A 634 34.92 28.50 9.27
C LYS A 634 35.57 27.65 8.19
N MET A 635 34.88 26.62 7.73
CA MET A 635 35.41 25.65 6.78
C MET A 635 34.73 25.73 5.41
N GLU A 636 35.44 25.34 4.36
CA GLU A 636 34.87 25.05 3.05
C GLU A 636 35.44 23.75 2.48
N LEU A 637 34.72 23.13 1.56
CA LEU A 637 35.21 21.96 0.84
C LEU A 637 36.37 22.33 -0.09
N SER A 638 37.44 21.52 -0.15
CA SER A 638 38.50 21.65 -1.16
C SER A 638 37.96 21.50 -2.59
N PRO A 639 38.65 21.95 -3.65
CA PRO A 639 38.12 21.87 -5.02
C PRO A 639 37.70 20.46 -5.45
N ASP A 640 38.41 19.43 -5.00
CA ASP A 640 38.13 18.03 -5.32
C ASP A 640 36.98 17.47 -4.47
N ALA A 641 36.93 17.86 -3.19
CA ALA A 641 35.80 17.58 -2.32
C ALA A 641 34.50 18.24 -2.83
N LYS A 642 34.57 19.47 -3.36
CA LYS A 642 33.44 20.17 -4.00
C LYS A 642 32.91 19.40 -5.21
N ARG A 643 33.79 18.89 -6.09
CA ARG A 643 33.36 18.08 -7.25
C ARG A 643 32.67 16.79 -6.81
N LEU A 644 33.24 16.05 -5.86
CA LEU A 644 32.63 14.84 -5.29
C LEU A 644 31.27 15.13 -4.63
N PHE A 645 31.21 16.15 -3.78
CA PHE A 645 29.98 16.56 -3.10
C PHE A 645 28.88 16.96 -4.10
N THR A 646 29.23 17.66 -5.18
CA THR A 646 28.26 18.07 -6.21
C THR A 646 27.70 16.87 -6.96
N ALA A 647 28.54 15.91 -7.35
CA ALA A 647 28.07 14.67 -7.99
C ALA A 647 27.15 13.87 -7.05
N PHE A 648 27.51 13.79 -5.76
CA PHE A 648 26.67 13.16 -4.74
C PHE A 648 25.33 13.89 -4.54
N TYR A 649 25.34 15.23 -4.42
CA TYR A 649 24.14 16.05 -4.25
C TYR A 649 23.16 15.84 -5.40
N ASN A 650 23.62 15.95 -6.65
CA ASN A 650 22.78 15.77 -7.84
C ASN A 650 22.16 14.37 -7.87
N ALA A 651 22.97 13.32 -7.63
CA ALA A 651 22.46 11.94 -7.61
C ALA A 651 21.45 11.68 -6.48
N MET A 652 21.56 12.36 -5.34
CA MET A 652 20.54 12.30 -4.28
C MET A 652 19.28 13.08 -4.66
N GLU A 653 19.40 14.20 -5.36
CA GLU A 653 18.24 14.98 -5.82
C GLU A 653 17.44 14.23 -6.90
N ASP A 654 18.12 13.62 -7.88
CA ASP A 654 17.49 12.75 -8.89
C ASP A 654 16.74 11.58 -8.22
N ARG A 655 17.39 10.91 -7.26
CA ARG A 655 16.76 9.86 -6.43
C ARG A 655 15.57 10.38 -5.64
N ARG A 656 15.65 11.59 -5.07
CA ARG A 656 14.58 12.21 -4.28
C ARG A 656 13.34 12.52 -5.13
N VAL A 657 13.53 12.87 -6.40
CA VAL A 657 12.42 13.12 -7.33
C VAL A 657 11.78 11.81 -7.80
N ALA A 658 12.58 10.77 -8.06
CA ALA A 658 12.10 9.46 -8.50
C ALA A 658 11.41 8.62 -7.40
N GLU A 659 11.76 8.83 -6.13
CA GLU A 659 11.29 8.01 -5.01
C GLU A 659 9.80 8.24 -4.67
N PRO A 660 8.92 7.23 -4.73
CA PRO A 660 7.50 7.37 -4.42
C PRO A 660 7.18 7.56 -2.92
N LYS A 661 7.99 7.04 -1.99
CA LYS A 661 7.71 7.07 -0.54
C LYS A 661 8.18 8.39 0.10
N GLN A 662 7.26 9.14 0.72
CA GLN A 662 7.55 10.47 1.29
C GLN A 662 8.67 10.46 2.35
N GLY A 663 8.70 9.50 3.28
CA GLY A 663 9.76 9.42 4.29
C GLY A 663 11.14 9.17 3.69
N ILE A 664 11.22 8.36 2.63
CA ILE A 664 12.49 8.13 1.92
C ILE A 664 12.90 9.38 1.15
N ARG A 665 11.97 10.11 0.50
CA ARG A 665 12.27 11.43 -0.09
C ARG A 665 12.83 12.41 0.93
N ALA A 666 12.22 12.50 2.12
CA ALA A 666 12.69 13.38 3.20
C ALA A 666 14.11 12.99 3.66
N MET A 667 14.36 11.71 3.88
CA MET A 667 15.66 11.16 4.25
C MET A 667 16.73 11.47 3.19
N VAL A 668 16.49 11.12 1.92
CA VAL A 668 17.43 11.32 0.81
C VAL A 668 17.74 12.81 0.63
N GLY A 669 16.72 13.69 0.70
CA GLY A 669 16.90 15.14 0.65
C GLY A 669 17.74 15.73 1.80
N LYS A 670 17.92 14.99 2.91
CA LYS A 670 18.79 15.38 4.03
C LYS A 670 20.17 14.71 4.03
N MET A 671 20.42 13.74 3.15
CA MET A 671 21.75 13.11 3.03
C MET A 671 22.89 14.08 2.67
N PRO A 672 22.75 15.05 1.74
CA PRO A 672 23.83 15.99 1.44
C PRO A 672 24.19 16.89 2.63
N GLU A 673 23.19 17.33 3.39
CA GLU A 673 23.41 18.13 4.59
C GLU A 673 24.16 17.31 5.66
N LYS A 674 23.71 16.08 5.91
CA LYS A 674 24.40 15.12 6.79
C LYS A 674 25.84 14.87 6.39
N VAL A 675 26.13 14.71 5.10
CA VAL A 675 27.50 14.54 4.58
C VAL A 675 28.37 15.77 4.87
N GLY A 676 27.84 16.97 4.70
CA GLY A 676 28.56 18.21 5.03
C GLY A 676 28.91 18.30 6.52
N LYS A 677 27.93 18.05 7.39
CA LYS A 677 28.09 18.00 8.85
C LYS A 677 29.13 16.97 9.26
N MET A 678 29.02 15.76 8.70
CA MET A 678 29.86 14.62 9.03
C MET A 678 31.30 14.76 8.53
N ALA A 679 31.52 15.37 7.37
CA ALA A 679 32.87 15.61 6.83
C ALA A 679 33.69 16.53 7.75
N ALA A 680 33.07 17.55 8.33
CA ALA A 680 33.71 18.41 9.34
C ALA A 680 34.05 17.65 10.64
N ILE A 681 33.12 16.84 11.14
CA ILE A 681 33.30 16.03 12.35
C ILE A 681 34.48 15.05 12.16
N ILE A 682 34.49 14.28 11.07
CA ILE A 682 35.54 13.32 10.73
C ILE A 682 36.88 14.03 10.50
N TYR A 683 36.88 15.18 9.82
CA TYR A 683 38.10 15.94 9.53
C TYR A 683 38.76 16.49 10.81
N ALA A 684 37.98 17.15 11.68
CA ALA A 684 38.49 17.67 12.95
C ALA A 684 38.99 16.53 13.87
N LEU A 685 38.26 15.42 13.93
CA LEU A 685 38.66 14.21 14.67
C LEU A 685 39.98 13.63 14.18
N THR A 686 40.14 13.53 12.85
CA THR A 686 41.36 13.03 12.20
C THR A 686 42.56 13.93 12.47
N CYS A 687 42.39 15.25 12.36
CA CYS A 687 43.45 16.23 12.64
C CYS A 687 43.87 16.18 14.11
N ALA A 688 42.91 16.21 15.03
CA ALA A 688 43.18 16.16 16.48
C ALA A 688 43.85 14.84 16.91
N PHE A 689 43.51 13.70 16.28
CA PHE A 689 44.17 12.42 16.48
C PHE A 689 45.63 12.46 15.99
N ASN A 690 45.85 12.89 14.75
CA ASN A 690 47.18 12.98 14.12
C ASN A 690 48.08 14.09 14.71
N GLY A 691 47.53 15.00 15.53
CA GLY A 691 48.27 16.15 16.06
C GLY A 691 48.50 17.25 15.03
N VAL A 692 47.65 17.33 14.01
CA VAL A 692 47.70 18.34 12.94
C VAL A 692 46.65 19.41 13.21
N GLU A 693 46.92 20.65 12.83
CA GLU A 693 45.96 21.75 12.93
C GLU A 693 44.79 21.58 11.93
N VAL A 694 43.58 21.99 12.33
CA VAL A 694 42.39 21.90 11.49
C VAL A 694 42.39 23.06 10.49
N SER A 695 42.62 22.77 9.20
CA SER A 695 42.56 23.77 8.14
C SER A 695 41.12 24.23 7.86
N SER A 696 40.96 25.39 7.25
CA SER A 696 39.68 25.81 6.68
C SER A 696 39.26 25.00 5.44
N SER A 697 40.16 24.22 4.81
CA SER A 697 39.87 23.43 3.60
C SER A 697 39.68 21.93 3.91
N ILE A 698 38.43 21.45 3.91
CA ILE A 698 38.09 20.04 4.13
C ILE A 698 38.53 19.19 2.92
N PRO A 699 39.35 18.13 3.12
CA PRO A 699 39.87 17.30 2.04
C PRO A 699 38.83 16.30 1.49
N LYS A 700 39.06 15.81 0.25
CA LYS A 700 38.20 14.83 -0.43
C LYS A 700 37.95 13.58 0.42
N ALA A 701 39.00 13.05 1.06
CA ALA A 701 38.92 11.85 1.90
C ALA A 701 37.91 11.96 3.06
N ALA A 702 37.77 13.15 3.69
CA ALA A 702 36.79 13.36 4.74
C ALA A 702 35.35 13.36 4.21
N VAL A 703 35.14 13.84 2.98
CA VAL A 703 33.84 13.76 2.29
C VAL A 703 33.54 12.33 1.82
N GLU A 704 34.55 11.58 1.38
CA GLU A 704 34.40 10.15 1.03
C GLU A 704 33.97 9.32 2.25
N ALA A 705 34.65 9.49 3.38
CA ALA A 705 34.29 8.87 4.66
C ALA A 705 32.87 9.28 5.12
N ALA A 706 32.52 10.56 5.03
CA ALA A 706 31.18 11.06 5.35
C ALA A 706 30.09 10.44 4.46
N ILE A 707 30.33 10.35 3.14
CA ILE A 707 29.40 9.69 2.20
C ILE A 707 29.22 8.22 2.55
N LYS A 708 30.30 7.49 2.86
CA LYS A 708 30.22 6.07 3.25
C LYS A 708 29.33 5.88 4.49
N PHE A 709 29.57 6.64 5.55
CA PHE A 709 28.79 6.53 6.79
C PHE A 709 27.33 6.95 6.62
N VAL A 710 27.06 8.06 5.94
CA VAL A 710 25.68 8.55 5.72
C VAL A 710 24.89 7.65 4.77
N LYS A 711 25.53 7.05 3.76
CA LYS A 711 24.86 6.02 2.92
C LYS A 711 24.46 4.82 3.78
N PHE A 712 25.41 4.25 4.53
CA PHE A 712 25.14 3.11 5.42
C PHE A 712 23.98 3.36 6.40
N SER A 713 23.98 4.49 7.13
CA SER A 713 22.90 4.80 8.08
C SER A 713 21.56 5.02 7.38
N SER A 714 21.56 5.64 6.19
CA SER A 714 20.36 5.82 5.37
C SER A 714 19.84 4.49 4.83
N ASP A 715 20.71 3.54 4.50
CA ASP A 715 20.31 2.20 4.04
C ASP A 715 19.79 1.33 5.20
N GLN A 716 20.33 1.48 6.44
CA GLN A 716 19.70 0.91 7.64
C GLN A 716 18.26 1.42 7.81
N ILE A 717 18.05 2.73 7.67
CA ILE A 717 16.72 3.36 7.77
C ILE A 717 15.81 2.92 6.61
N ALA A 718 16.31 2.83 5.39
CA ALA A 718 15.54 2.38 4.24
C ALA A 718 15.09 0.92 4.37
N SER A 719 15.94 0.05 4.97
CA SER A 719 15.53 -1.33 5.31
C SER A 719 14.41 -1.35 6.35
N LEU A 720 14.45 -0.43 7.30
CA LEU A 720 13.49 -0.33 8.39
C LEU A 720 12.16 0.28 7.93
N TYR A 721 12.19 1.27 7.03
CA TYR A 721 10.99 1.75 6.32
C TYR A 721 10.36 0.64 5.46
N ALA A 722 11.14 -0.26 4.86
CA ALA A 722 10.55 -1.41 4.18
C ALA A 722 9.86 -2.38 5.15
N GLU A 723 10.49 -2.72 6.29
CA GLU A 723 9.86 -3.56 7.33
C GLU A 723 8.56 -2.95 7.91
N PHE A 724 8.43 -1.62 7.91
CA PHE A 724 7.29 -0.94 8.54
C PHE A 724 6.23 -0.37 7.58
N SER A 725 6.57 -0.06 6.30
CA SER A 725 5.66 0.65 5.38
C SER A 725 4.40 -0.11 5.00
N ASP A 726 4.45 -1.43 4.98
CA ASP A 726 3.27 -2.28 4.87
C ASP A 726 3.57 -3.65 5.48
N ARG A 727 2.86 -3.98 6.56
CA ARG A 727 3.04 -5.26 7.29
C ARG A 727 2.50 -6.46 6.51
N THR A 728 1.74 -6.23 5.44
CA THR A 728 1.27 -7.25 4.50
C THR A 728 2.16 -7.40 3.27
N ALA A 729 3.09 -6.46 3.04
CA ALA A 729 4.00 -6.47 1.90
C ALA A 729 4.89 -7.71 1.91
N LEU A 730 5.20 -8.15 0.69
CA LEU A 730 5.84 -9.42 0.43
C LEU A 730 7.33 -9.38 0.82
N ALA A 731 8.14 -8.59 0.10
CA ALA A 731 9.60 -8.53 0.27
C ALA A 731 10.11 -8.37 1.73
N PRO A 732 9.55 -7.48 2.59
CA PRO A 732 10.05 -7.34 3.95
C PRO A 732 9.77 -8.56 4.83
N ASN A 733 8.62 -9.21 4.64
CA ASN A 733 8.29 -10.46 5.32
C ASN A 733 9.17 -11.62 4.83
N LEU A 734 9.47 -11.69 3.54
CA LEU A 734 10.41 -12.66 2.96
C LEU A 734 11.82 -12.49 3.56
N ALA A 735 12.37 -11.27 3.56
CA ALA A 735 13.67 -10.97 4.15
C ALA A 735 13.72 -11.30 5.65
N LYS A 736 12.65 -11.01 6.42
CA LYS A 736 12.52 -11.37 7.84
C LYS A 736 12.54 -12.88 8.07
N ILE A 737 11.93 -13.67 7.19
CA ILE A 737 11.94 -15.14 7.26
C ILE A 737 13.35 -15.68 6.95
N ILE A 738 14.04 -15.14 5.95
CA ILE A 738 15.44 -15.49 5.62
C ILE A 738 16.36 -15.21 6.83
N SER A 739 16.32 -13.99 7.38
CA SER A 739 17.12 -13.61 8.56
C SER A 739 16.72 -14.37 9.84
N LEU A 740 15.51 -14.96 9.91
CA LEU A 740 15.12 -15.91 10.96
C LEU A 740 15.67 -17.32 10.72
N ALA A 741 15.75 -17.75 9.46
CA ALA A 741 16.30 -19.05 9.06
C ALA A 741 17.81 -19.12 9.35
N GLU A 742 18.56 -18.11 8.94
CA GLU A 742 20.00 -17.99 9.20
C GLU A 742 20.31 -18.11 10.70
N ARG A 743 19.60 -17.34 11.54
CA ARG A 743 19.75 -17.38 13.01
C ARG A 743 19.40 -18.71 13.66
N LYS A 744 18.68 -19.60 12.97
CA LYS A 744 18.27 -20.93 13.46
C LYS A 744 19.02 -22.09 12.80
N GLY A 745 20.08 -21.80 12.04
CA GLY A 745 20.90 -22.84 11.39
C GLY A 745 20.31 -23.34 10.08
N GLY A 746 19.58 -22.50 9.34
CA GLY A 746 19.07 -22.77 8.00
C GLY A 746 17.63 -23.31 7.95
N THR A 747 17.20 -24.14 8.90
CA THR A 747 15.86 -24.75 8.91
C THR A 747 14.92 -24.09 9.92
N ILE A 748 13.74 -23.68 9.48
CA ILE A 748 12.68 -23.12 10.33
C ILE A 748 11.30 -23.66 10.00
N SER A 749 10.45 -23.85 11.01
CA SER A 749 9.06 -24.29 10.79
C SER A 749 8.09 -23.12 10.64
N LEU A 750 6.98 -23.36 9.95
CA LEU A 750 5.86 -22.40 9.84
C LEU A 750 5.39 -21.92 11.22
N TYR A 751 5.39 -22.80 12.23
CA TYR A 751 5.05 -22.44 13.60
C TYR A 751 6.07 -21.47 14.22
N GLN A 752 7.37 -21.71 14.02
CA GLN A 752 8.43 -20.82 14.49
C GLN A 752 8.40 -19.45 13.79
N ILE A 753 8.07 -19.42 12.49
CA ILE A 753 7.84 -18.18 11.74
C ILE A 753 6.66 -17.44 12.37
N ARG A 754 5.50 -18.07 12.52
CA ARG A 754 4.33 -17.43 13.19
C ARG A 754 4.65 -16.96 14.61
N GLN A 755 5.49 -17.67 15.35
CA GLN A 755 5.91 -17.27 16.69
C GLN A 755 6.81 -16.02 16.72
N SER A 756 7.55 -15.71 15.66
CA SER A 756 8.37 -14.48 15.59
C SER A 756 7.57 -13.20 15.34
N PHE A 757 6.24 -13.31 15.19
CA PHE A 757 5.32 -12.17 15.12
C PHE A 757 4.58 -12.01 16.46
N ASN A 758 4.35 -10.75 16.83
CA ASN A 758 3.63 -10.34 18.03
C ASN A 758 2.21 -10.92 18.06
N GLY A 759 1.69 -11.19 19.25
CA GLY A 759 0.43 -11.95 19.41
C GLY A 759 -0.81 -11.32 18.74
N LYS A 760 -0.86 -9.99 18.64
CA LYS A 760 -1.92 -9.24 17.93
C LYS A 760 -1.75 -9.20 16.41
N GLU A 761 -0.57 -9.55 15.91
CA GLU A 761 -0.11 -9.31 14.53
C GLU A 761 0.36 -10.63 13.88
N ARG A 762 0.02 -11.77 14.49
CA ARG A 762 0.48 -13.09 14.06
C ARG A 762 -0.21 -13.50 12.76
N PRO A 763 0.50 -13.61 11.63
CA PRO A 763 -0.11 -13.89 10.32
C PRO A 763 -0.81 -15.25 10.32
N GLU A 764 -1.78 -15.45 9.44
CA GLU A 764 -2.49 -16.73 9.29
C GLU A 764 -1.60 -17.86 8.75
N VAL A 765 -2.03 -19.11 8.90
CA VAL A 765 -1.27 -20.27 8.34
C VAL A 765 -1.12 -20.12 6.83
N GLN A 766 -2.18 -19.71 6.15
CA GLN A 766 -2.21 -19.64 4.69
C GLN A 766 -1.28 -18.54 4.17
N ARG A 767 -1.29 -17.35 4.77
CA ARG A 767 -0.39 -16.25 4.41
C ARG A 767 1.10 -16.61 4.59
N VAL A 768 1.45 -17.35 5.65
CA VAL A 768 2.84 -17.83 5.82
C VAL A 768 3.19 -18.90 4.79
N ARG A 769 2.25 -19.74 4.34
CA ARG A 769 2.50 -20.68 3.23
C ARG A 769 2.78 -19.95 1.93
N GLU A 770 2.00 -18.92 1.60
CA GLU A 770 2.23 -18.07 0.42
C GLU A 770 3.66 -17.49 0.43
N TRP A 771 4.08 -16.90 1.55
CA TRP A 771 5.45 -16.38 1.69
C TRP A 771 6.53 -17.47 1.56
N LEU A 772 6.30 -18.67 2.09
CA LEU A 772 7.24 -19.78 1.94
C LEU A 772 7.31 -20.31 0.51
N THR A 773 6.17 -20.38 -0.20
CA THR A 773 6.14 -20.68 -1.64
C THR A 773 6.92 -19.65 -2.42
N GLU A 774 6.76 -18.36 -2.10
CA GLU A 774 7.47 -17.29 -2.80
C GLU A 774 8.98 -17.33 -2.56
N LEU A 775 9.45 -17.61 -1.34
CA LEU A 775 10.87 -17.86 -1.08
C LEU A 775 11.43 -19.02 -1.92
N SER A 776 10.59 -20.01 -2.25
CA SER A 776 10.96 -21.13 -3.11
C SER A 776 11.01 -20.73 -4.59
N ASN A 777 10.04 -19.94 -5.07
CA ASN A 777 10.03 -19.37 -6.42
C ASN A 777 11.27 -18.50 -6.66
N LEU A 778 11.60 -17.64 -5.68
CA LEU A 778 12.77 -16.77 -5.67
C LEU A 778 14.10 -17.50 -5.35
N LYS A 779 14.10 -18.83 -5.26
CA LYS A 779 15.28 -19.70 -5.08
C LYS A 779 16.09 -19.45 -3.80
N TYR A 780 15.51 -18.84 -2.76
CA TYR A 780 16.16 -18.64 -1.46
C TYR A 780 16.18 -19.92 -0.59
N GLY A 781 15.32 -20.90 -0.87
CA GLY A 781 15.26 -22.15 -0.12
C GLY A 781 14.16 -23.09 -0.62
N GLU A 782 14.00 -24.23 0.05
CA GLU A 782 12.98 -25.23 -0.27
C GLU A 782 11.99 -25.44 0.87
N VAL A 783 10.72 -25.66 0.53
CA VAL A 783 9.65 -25.97 1.49
C VAL A 783 9.42 -27.47 1.55
N THR A 784 9.64 -28.06 2.72
CA THR A 784 9.34 -29.48 2.99
C THR A 784 8.12 -29.64 3.90
N SER A 785 7.33 -30.70 3.66
CA SER A 785 6.16 -31.03 4.46
C SER A 785 6.22 -32.46 5.00
N GLU A 786 6.43 -32.59 6.31
CA GLU A 786 6.38 -33.87 7.03
C GLU A 786 5.05 -33.96 7.79
N GLY A 787 4.05 -34.60 7.17
CA GLY A 787 2.70 -34.73 7.72
C GLY A 787 2.02 -33.37 7.94
N ARG A 788 1.85 -32.95 9.21
CA ARG A 788 1.28 -31.64 9.56
C ARG A 788 2.33 -30.54 9.76
N LYS A 789 3.61 -30.87 9.73
CA LYS A 789 4.73 -29.94 9.97
C LYS A 789 5.24 -29.42 8.63
N ILE A 790 5.22 -28.11 8.45
CA ILE A 790 5.79 -27.43 7.29
C ILE A 790 7.07 -26.73 7.74
N THR A 791 8.15 -26.96 7.00
CA THR A 791 9.49 -26.42 7.23
C THR A 791 10.03 -25.77 5.96
N PHE A 792 10.77 -24.70 6.15
CA PHE A 792 11.57 -24.04 5.12
C PHE A 792 13.04 -24.26 5.43
N ASN A 793 13.79 -24.73 4.44
CA ASN A 793 15.22 -24.93 4.50
C ASN A 793 15.86 -23.88 3.61
N LEU A 794 16.56 -22.93 4.21
CA LEU A 794 17.31 -21.91 3.48
C LEU A 794 18.41 -22.60 2.67
N SER A 795 18.47 -22.32 1.36
CA SER A 795 19.56 -22.81 0.52
C SER A 795 20.88 -22.18 0.96
N PRO A 796 21.97 -22.96 1.12
CA PRO A 796 23.29 -22.38 1.31
C PRO A 796 23.64 -21.60 0.05
N GLN A 797 23.61 -20.27 0.13
CA GLN A 797 23.89 -19.41 -1.03
C GLN A 797 25.32 -19.67 -1.53
N SER A 798 25.45 -20.37 -2.65
CA SER A 798 26.51 -20.02 -3.59
C SER A 798 26.29 -18.56 -3.96
N THR A 799 27.35 -17.76 -3.90
CA THR A 799 27.29 -16.34 -4.16
C THR A 799 26.70 -16.07 -5.54
N LEU A 800 25.44 -15.59 -5.59
CA LEU A 800 24.90 -14.84 -6.74
C LEU A 800 25.53 -13.44 -6.78
N SER A 801 26.86 -13.46 -6.84
CA SER A 801 27.72 -12.34 -7.19
C SER A 801 27.69 -12.22 -8.70
N THR A 802 26.69 -11.50 -9.25
CA THR A 802 26.73 -10.73 -10.52
C THR A 802 25.35 -10.16 -10.94
N LEU A 803 24.59 -9.53 -10.03
CA LEU A 803 23.52 -8.57 -10.42
C LEU A 803 23.50 -7.29 -9.56
N ALA A 804 24.36 -7.18 -8.56
CA ALA A 804 24.61 -5.95 -7.81
C ALA A 804 25.88 -5.25 -8.30
N GLU A 805 25.97 -4.95 -9.61
CA GLU A 805 26.89 -3.90 -10.04
C GLU A 805 26.40 -2.58 -9.44
N ASN A 806 27.29 -1.95 -8.68
CA ASN A 806 27.08 -0.70 -7.97
C ASN A 806 26.58 0.41 -8.92
N PRO A 807 25.31 0.85 -8.87
CA PRO A 807 24.81 1.89 -9.79
C PRO A 807 25.41 3.28 -9.53
N TYR A 808 26.28 3.43 -8.52
CA TYR A 808 26.97 4.67 -8.18
C TYR A 808 28.40 4.77 -8.73
N THR A 809 28.83 3.82 -9.58
CA THR A 809 30.04 3.91 -10.39
C THR A 809 29.72 3.47 -11.82
N ASP A 810 29.99 4.35 -12.79
CA ASP A 810 29.96 4.07 -14.23
C ASP A 810 28.60 3.84 -14.93
N LYS A 811 27.60 4.70 -14.63
CA LYS A 811 26.59 5.07 -15.64
C LYS A 811 26.59 6.58 -15.92
N VAL A 812 27.46 6.98 -16.85
CA VAL A 812 27.28 8.22 -17.60
C VAL A 812 26.05 8.04 -18.48
N TYR A 813 24.91 8.59 -18.08
CA TYR A 813 23.75 8.68 -18.96
C TYR A 813 24.15 9.52 -20.18
N PRO A 814 23.99 9.01 -21.42
CA PRO A 814 24.18 9.84 -22.60
C PRO A 814 23.13 10.95 -22.57
N VAL A 815 23.59 12.20 -22.49
CA VAL A 815 22.71 13.38 -22.55
C VAL A 815 22.03 13.37 -23.91
N HIS A 816 20.74 13.02 -23.94
CA HIS A 816 19.91 13.26 -25.10
C HIS A 816 19.69 14.77 -25.23
N ILE A 817 20.62 15.42 -25.93
CA ILE A 817 20.43 16.78 -26.44
C ILE A 817 19.24 16.69 -27.40
N PRO A 818 18.11 17.39 -27.16
CA PRO A 818 17.05 17.47 -28.15
C PRO A 818 17.62 18.19 -29.37
N GLN A 819 17.68 17.51 -30.51
CA GLN A 819 17.98 18.16 -31.78
C GLN A 819 16.82 19.09 -32.12
N ASN A 820 16.92 20.34 -31.68
CA ASN A 820 15.90 21.32 -31.96
C ASN A 820 15.90 21.63 -33.46
N THR A 821 14.73 21.54 -34.07
CA THR A 821 14.53 21.67 -35.51
C THR A 821 14.98 23.04 -36.01
N SER A 822 15.53 23.04 -37.23
CA SER A 822 16.09 24.24 -37.87
C SER A 822 15.13 25.43 -37.89
N PRO A 823 15.47 26.58 -37.28
CA PRO A 823 14.80 27.84 -37.59
C PRO A 823 15.21 28.27 -38.99
N GLN A 824 14.22 28.55 -39.86
CA GLN A 824 14.48 29.08 -41.19
C GLN A 824 15.09 30.49 -41.10
N SER A 825 16.07 30.76 -41.96
CA SER A 825 16.81 32.01 -42.06
C SER A 825 15.95 33.21 -42.48
N PRO A 826 15.99 34.34 -41.76
CA PRO A 826 15.76 35.66 -42.33
C PRO A 826 16.99 36.13 -43.12
N GLN A 827 16.77 36.97 -44.12
CA GLN A 827 17.76 37.34 -45.13
C GLN A 827 18.83 38.31 -44.60
N SER A 828 20.06 38.18 -45.12
CA SER A 828 21.10 39.20 -44.95
C SER A 828 20.87 40.37 -45.93
N SER A 829 20.81 41.60 -45.43
CA SER A 829 21.07 42.79 -46.24
C SER A 829 21.83 43.87 -45.46
N LEU A 830 23.15 43.87 -45.69
CA LEU A 830 24.01 45.05 -45.94
C LEU A 830 24.14 46.19 -44.90
N LEU A 831 25.41 46.53 -44.62
CA LEU A 831 25.96 47.87 -44.31
C LEU A 831 25.44 48.53 -43.00
N LYS A 832 26.26 48.76 -41.96
CA LYS A 832 27.50 49.55 -41.97
C LYS A 832 28.29 49.48 -40.65
N THR A 833 29.50 50.03 -40.69
CA THR A 833 30.50 50.18 -39.63
C THR A 833 30.22 51.28 -38.60
N SER A 834 30.60 51.06 -37.33
CA SER A 834 31.32 52.06 -36.51
C SER A 834 31.91 51.44 -35.23
N LYS A 835 33.13 51.86 -34.86
CA LYS A 835 33.76 51.67 -33.53
C LYS A 835 33.17 52.68 -32.52
N VAL A 836 33.67 52.64 -31.27
CA VAL A 836 34.13 53.78 -30.42
C VAL A 836 33.56 53.76 -28.97
N ASP A 837 34.51 53.54 -28.05
CA ASP A 837 34.76 54.09 -26.70
C ASP A 837 34.05 53.69 -25.39
N GLU A 838 34.90 53.81 -24.35
CA GLU A 838 34.71 53.64 -22.92
C GLU A 838 34.31 54.97 -22.23
N SER A 839 34.07 54.92 -20.91
CA SER A 839 33.73 56.04 -19.99
C SER A 839 32.33 56.65 -20.20
N GLY A 840 31.55 57.04 -19.19
CA GLY A 840 31.70 56.92 -17.74
C GLY A 840 31.41 58.24 -17.04
N LEU A 841 30.30 58.37 -16.29
CA LEU A 841 30.16 59.29 -15.13
C LEU A 841 28.81 59.15 -14.38
N LYS A 842 28.88 59.27 -13.06
CA LYS A 842 27.91 59.83 -12.07
C LYS A 842 26.39 59.51 -12.13
N VAL A 843 25.99 58.78 -11.08
CA VAL A 843 24.82 58.96 -10.18
C VAL A 843 24.00 60.24 -10.38
N ASP A 844 22.67 60.09 -10.42
CA ASP A 844 21.76 61.01 -9.74
C ASP A 844 20.56 60.26 -9.11
N TYR A 845 20.04 60.78 -8.00
CA TYR A 845 18.92 60.18 -7.23
C TYR A 845 17.61 60.88 -7.59
N SER A 846 16.58 60.15 -8.03
CA SER A 846 15.20 60.66 -8.00
C SER A 846 14.18 59.58 -7.66
N VAL A 847 13.63 59.70 -6.45
CA VAL A 847 12.57 58.85 -5.90
C VAL A 847 11.21 59.34 -6.38
N HIS A 848 10.39 58.46 -6.97
CA HIS A 848 8.95 58.70 -7.11
C HIS A 848 8.13 57.80 -6.18
N ILE A 849 7.96 58.30 -4.96
CA ILE A 849 6.88 57.89 -4.05
C ILE A 849 5.61 58.61 -4.49
N THR A 850 4.55 57.88 -4.85
CA THR A 850 3.19 58.41 -4.80
C THR A 850 2.61 58.17 -3.41
N LYS A 851 2.06 59.26 -2.84
CA LYS A 851 1.69 59.41 -1.41
C LYS A 851 0.16 59.70 -1.31
N PRO A 852 -0.47 59.91 -0.13
CA PRO A 852 -1.53 59.00 0.31
C PRO A 852 -2.85 59.72 0.74
N LEU A 853 -3.64 59.05 1.60
CA LEU A 853 -4.68 59.59 2.51
C LEU A 853 -6.07 59.88 1.86
N PRO A 854 -7.19 59.92 2.64
CA PRO A 854 -7.26 60.30 4.05
C PRO A 854 -8.09 59.44 5.04
N ASP A 855 -7.79 59.68 6.33
CA ASP A 855 -8.61 59.39 7.50
C ASP A 855 -9.99 60.05 7.47
N LYS A 856 -10.97 59.45 8.15
CA LYS A 856 -12.01 60.19 8.88
C LYS A 856 -12.58 59.36 10.05
N ALA A 857 -12.56 59.95 11.24
CA ALA A 857 -13.15 59.40 12.46
C ALA A 857 -14.67 59.64 12.51
N LEU A 858 -15.39 58.85 13.34
CA LEU A 858 -16.62 59.26 14.03
C LEU A 858 -16.99 58.25 15.16
N LYS A 859 -17.31 58.80 16.34
CA LYS A 859 -18.11 58.18 17.44
C LYS A 859 -19.47 58.93 17.48
N PRO A 860 -20.40 58.68 18.43
CA PRO A 860 -21.13 57.46 18.81
C PRO A 860 -22.67 57.71 18.70
N ASN A 861 -23.50 57.04 19.54
CA ASN A 861 -24.87 57.43 19.98
C ASN A 861 -26.05 57.30 18.98
N VAL A 862 -27.32 56.97 19.32
CA VAL A 862 -28.03 56.36 20.50
C VAL A 862 -29.26 55.57 19.97
N ASP A 863 -30.08 55.03 20.88
CA ASP A 863 -31.50 54.62 20.77
C ASP A 863 -31.73 53.18 20.20
N ASN A 864 -32.50 52.28 20.82
CA ASN A 864 -33.30 52.33 22.06
C ASN A 864 -33.73 50.87 22.45
N VAL A 865 -34.19 50.48 23.66
CA VAL A 865 -34.54 51.17 24.93
C VAL A 865 -34.56 50.13 26.10
N ASP A 866 -34.34 50.54 27.38
CA ASP A 866 -34.89 49.99 28.66
C ASP A 866 -34.76 48.49 29.08
N LEU A 867 -34.68 48.06 30.36
CA LEU A 867 -34.67 48.68 31.72
C LEU A 867 -33.95 47.76 32.75
N ILE A 868 -33.21 48.38 33.69
CA ILE A 868 -33.10 48.08 35.15
C ILE A 868 -32.44 46.77 35.71
N LEU A 869 -31.51 47.05 36.64
CA LEU A 869 -30.76 46.27 37.66
C LEU A 869 -31.68 45.64 38.77
N PRO A 870 -31.21 44.99 39.88
CA PRO A 870 -29.84 44.76 40.38
C PRO A 870 -29.53 43.32 40.89
N ALA A 871 -28.31 43.13 41.40
CA ALA A 871 -27.85 41.91 42.08
C ALA A 871 -28.41 41.73 43.51
N SER A 872 -28.51 40.48 44.00
CA SER A 872 -28.01 40.15 45.36
C SER A 872 -27.78 38.65 45.63
N LYS A 873 -26.59 38.37 46.20
CA LYS A 873 -26.26 37.41 47.29
C LYS A 873 -26.80 35.97 47.31
N ASN A 874 -25.83 35.04 47.36
CA ASN A 874 -25.74 33.85 48.23
C ASN A 874 -27.03 33.20 48.77
N THR A 875 -27.23 31.95 48.36
CA THR A 875 -27.69 30.90 49.29
C THR A 875 -26.79 29.67 49.12
N GLN A 876 -26.37 29.08 50.24
CA GLN A 876 -25.77 27.73 50.27
C GLN A 876 -26.86 26.66 50.05
N PHE A 877 -26.53 25.40 50.34
CA PHE A 877 -27.37 24.18 50.20
C PHE A 877 -27.37 23.62 48.75
N LEU A 878 -27.09 22.33 48.52
CA LEU A 878 -26.67 21.26 49.44
C LEU A 878 -25.75 20.26 48.69
N MET A 879 -24.76 19.69 49.38
CA MET A 879 -24.18 18.42 48.93
C MET A 879 -25.25 17.33 49.09
N MET A 880 -25.95 16.98 48.01
CA MET A 880 -26.66 15.71 47.92
C MET A 880 -25.81 14.72 47.13
N SER A 881 -25.14 13.83 47.85
CA SER A 881 -24.62 12.61 47.26
C SER A 881 -25.79 11.75 46.78
N CYS A 882 -26.00 11.69 45.47
CA CYS A 882 -26.91 10.71 44.87
C CYS A 882 -26.23 10.04 43.66
N THR A 883 -25.41 9.04 43.96
CA THR A 883 -24.91 8.09 42.97
C THR A 883 -26.05 7.21 42.49
N THR A 884 -26.79 7.68 41.48
CA THR A 884 -27.65 6.83 40.64
C THR A 884 -26.94 6.58 39.32
N GLN A 885 -26.16 5.49 39.29
CA GLN A 885 -25.62 4.97 38.03
C GLN A 885 -26.79 4.58 37.12
N ILE A 886 -26.72 4.98 35.85
CA ILE A 886 -27.67 4.52 34.83
C ILE A 886 -27.53 3.00 34.72
N SER A 887 -28.64 2.27 34.84
CA SER A 887 -28.63 0.80 34.76
C SER A 887 -28.17 0.33 33.36
N SER A 888 -27.63 -0.89 33.25
CA SER A 888 -27.26 -1.47 31.95
C SER A 888 -28.43 -1.46 30.97
N ASP A 889 -29.62 -1.77 31.46
CA ASP A 889 -30.87 -1.84 30.69
C ASP A 889 -31.32 -0.45 30.20
N ASP A 890 -31.06 0.60 30.97
CA ASP A 890 -31.34 1.98 30.56
C ASP A 890 -30.33 2.48 29.52
N ALA A 891 -29.06 2.07 29.64
CA ALA A 891 -28.04 2.35 28.64
C ALA A 891 -28.29 1.60 27.32
N GLU A 892 -28.78 0.36 27.36
CA GLU A 892 -29.22 -0.37 26.16
C GLU A 892 -30.47 0.26 25.52
N LYS A 893 -31.48 0.65 26.30
CA LYS A 893 -32.67 1.33 25.74
C LYS A 893 -32.34 2.67 25.09
N LEU A 894 -31.43 3.45 25.67
CA LEU A 894 -30.92 4.70 25.06
C LEU A 894 -30.18 4.42 23.74
N ARG A 895 -29.37 3.36 23.70
CA ARG A 895 -28.66 2.90 22.50
C ARG A 895 -29.62 2.46 21.40
N ASP A 896 -30.67 1.71 21.74
CA ASP A 896 -31.65 1.22 20.77
C ASP A 896 -32.49 2.36 20.17
N ILE A 897 -32.89 3.35 20.99
CA ILE A 897 -33.59 4.56 20.49
C ILE A 897 -32.68 5.34 19.53
N ALA A 898 -31.41 5.53 19.89
CA ALA A 898 -30.44 6.20 19.01
C ALA A 898 -30.23 5.45 17.69
N LEU A 899 -30.12 4.12 17.71
CA LEU A 899 -29.92 3.31 16.50
C LEU A 899 -31.12 3.35 15.53
N VAL A 900 -32.34 3.64 16.01
CA VAL A 900 -33.55 3.72 15.17
C VAL A 900 -33.69 5.09 14.47
N TRP A 901 -33.34 6.20 15.13
CA TRP A 901 -33.61 7.56 14.60
C TRP A 901 -32.40 8.24 13.92
N TRP A 902 -31.18 7.94 14.34
CA TRP A 902 -29.98 8.66 13.87
C TRP A 902 -29.48 8.35 12.44
N PRO A 903 -29.69 7.15 11.85
CA PRO A 903 -29.21 6.84 10.50
C PRO A 903 -29.78 7.74 9.39
N GLU A 904 -30.96 8.30 9.60
CA GLU A 904 -31.68 9.10 8.60
C GLU A 904 -31.20 10.57 8.54
N TYR A 905 -30.59 11.09 9.62
CA TYR A 905 -30.24 12.51 9.72
C TYR A 905 -28.74 12.81 9.88
N TYR A 906 -27.97 12.06 10.69
CA TYR A 906 -26.57 12.42 11.02
C TYR A 906 -25.62 11.21 11.18
N PRO A 907 -25.30 10.47 10.09
CA PRO A 907 -24.56 9.22 10.18
C PRO A 907 -23.07 9.36 10.59
N ALA A 908 -22.44 10.52 10.37
CA ALA A 908 -21.01 10.70 10.65
C ALA A 908 -20.70 10.88 12.14
N GLN A 909 -21.58 11.55 12.89
CA GLN A 909 -21.41 11.79 14.33
C GLN A 909 -21.68 10.52 15.15
N LEU A 910 -22.61 9.67 14.70
CA LEU A 910 -23.00 8.42 15.37
C LEU A 910 -21.80 7.47 15.58
N GLN A 911 -20.94 7.34 14.58
CA GLN A 911 -19.75 6.46 14.65
C GLN A 911 -18.77 6.90 15.75
N ASN A 912 -18.56 8.21 15.90
CA ASN A 912 -17.68 8.76 16.94
C ASN A 912 -18.30 8.59 18.34
N LEU A 913 -19.60 8.86 18.50
CA LEU A 913 -20.28 8.71 19.78
C LEU A 913 -20.28 7.24 20.24
N LEU A 914 -20.59 6.30 19.35
CA LEU A 914 -20.51 4.86 19.65
C LEU A 914 -19.07 4.40 19.98
N THR A 915 -18.06 4.98 19.32
CA THR A 915 -16.64 4.66 19.59
C THR A 915 -16.17 5.22 20.94
N GLN A 916 -16.66 6.39 21.35
CA GLN A 916 -16.35 6.99 22.66
C GLN A 916 -17.12 6.29 23.79
N MET A 917 -18.39 5.95 23.59
CA MET A 917 -19.21 5.28 24.61
C MET A 917 -18.88 3.80 24.79
N TYR A 918 -18.54 3.08 23.71
CA TYR A 918 -18.44 1.61 23.71
C TYR A 918 -17.19 1.04 23.02
N GLY A 919 -16.15 1.87 22.79
CA GLY A 919 -14.88 1.41 22.24
C GLY A 919 -14.10 0.48 23.18
N TRP A 920 -13.20 -0.34 22.62
CA TRP A 920 -12.47 -1.41 23.34
C TRP A 920 -11.59 -0.97 24.54
N ASN A 921 -11.36 0.34 24.71
CA ASN A 921 -10.63 0.93 25.84
C ASN A 921 -11.54 1.63 26.87
N ALA A 922 -12.87 1.50 26.78
CA ALA A 922 -13.80 2.06 27.76
C ALA A 922 -13.98 1.11 28.96
N PRO A 923 -13.44 1.41 30.16
CA PRO A 923 -13.97 0.83 31.38
C PRO A 923 -15.38 1.41 31.60
N GLY A 924 -16.36 0.55 31.90
CA GLY A 924 -17.77 0.93 32.09
C GLY A 924 -18.04 1.69 33.39
N THR A 925 -17.28 2.76 33.67
CA THR A 925 -17.25 3.47 34.97
C THR A 925 -17.01 4.98 34.86
N LYS A 926 -17.34 5.62 33.72
CA LYS A 926 -17.21 7.08 33.54
C LYS A 926 -18.34 7.73 32.73
N TYR A 927 -19.54 7.77 33.29
CA TYR A 927 -20.59 8.71 32.87
C TYR A 927 -21.29 9.28 34.10
N ASP A 928 -20.65 10.28 34.71
CA ASP A 928 -21.30 11.20 35.64
C ASP A 928 -22.22 12.13 34.81
N VAL A 929 -23.40 12.48 35.35
CA VAL A 929 -24.34 13.41 34.72
C VAL A 929 -23.66 14.75 34.41
N ALA A 930 -22.72 15.19 35.25
CA ALA A 930 -21.92 16.39 35.02
C ALA A 930 -21.10 16.34 33.72
N VAL A 931 -20.52 15.18 33.36
CA VAL A 931 -19.73 15.02 32.13
C VAL A 931 -20.61 15.01 30.89
N ILE A 932 -21.84 14.50 31.00
CA ILE A 932 -22.83 14.54 29.91
C ILE A 932 -23.33 15.98 29.71
N ALA A 933 -23.57 16.75 30.79
CA ALA A 933 -23.96 18.15 30.72
C ALA A 933 -22.86 19.04 30.08
N ASP A 934 -21.61 18.88 30.52
CA ASP A 934 -20.43 19.60 30.01
C ASP A 934 -20.19 19.30 28.51
N TRP A 935 -20.47 18.06 28.08
CA TRP A 935 -20.47 17.71 26.65
C TRP A 935 -21.62 18.36 25.87
N LEU A 936 -22.84 18.38 26.42
CA LEU A 936 -24.02 18.98 25.78
C LEU A 936 -23.90 20.49 25.56
N GLU A 937 -23.20 21.22 26.43
CA GLU A 937 -22.87 22.64 26.21
C GLU A 937 -22.01 22.87 24.96
N SER A 938 -21.19 21.90 24.56
CA SER A 938 -20.33 21.99 23.38
C SER A 938 -21.04 21.71 22.04
N GLN A 939 -22.31 21.30 22.08
CA GLN A 939 -23.08 20.87 20.90
C GLN A 939 -24.13 21.89 20.46
N ASP A 940 -24.64 21.71 19.24
CA ASP A 940 -25.68 22.55 18.63
C ASP A 940 -26.95 22.66 19.51
N GLU A 941 -27.53 23.86 19.53
CA GLU A 941 -28.67 24.22 20.39
C GLU A 941 -29.88 23.29 20.20
N LEU A 942 -30.14 22.89 18.94
CA LEU A 942 -31.28 22.05 18.58
C LEU A 942 -31.10 20.58 19.03
N VAL A 943 -29.84 20.12 19.14
CA VAL A 943 -29.48 18.80 19.70
C VAL A 943 -29.54 18.83 21.23
N ARG A 944 -29.09 19.94 21.83
CA ARG A 944 -29.10 20.15 23.29
C ARG A 944 -30.51 20.15 23.86
N ASP A 945 -31.43 20.86 23.23
CA ASP A 945 -32.83 20.96 23.68
C ASP A 945 -33.54 19.61 23.60
N ARG A 946 -33.39 18.86 22.50
CA ARG A 946 -34.09 17.57 22.31
C ARG A 946 -33.60 16.48 23.24
N ILE A 947 -32.31 16.46 23.57
CA ILE A 947 -31.77 15.52 24.58
C ILE A 947 -32.25 15.91 25.99
N THR A 948 -32.29 17.21 26.30
CA THR A 948 -32.82 17.71 27.58
C THR A 948 -34.29 17.35 27.77
N GLU A 949 -35.11 17.47 26.72
CA GLU A 949 -36.53 17.15 26.71
C GLU A 949 -36.78 15.64 26.94
N LEU A 950 -35.99 14.77 26.29
CA LEU A 950 -36.05 13.31 26.50
C LEU A 950 -35.64 12.89 27.92
N VAL A 951 -34.67 13.57 28.54
CA VAL A 951 -34.30 13.34 29.95
C VAL A 951 -35.46 13.74 30.88
N HIS A 952 -36.09 14.89 30.64
CA HIS A 952 -37.21 15.38 31.47
C HIS A 952 -38.47 14.50 31.37
N GLN A 953 -38.80 13.98 30.18
CA GLN A 953 -39.92 13.05 30.01
C GLN A 953 -39.77 11.76 30.84
N LYS A 954 -38.53 11.32 31.09
CA LYS A 954 -38.27 10.13 31.90
C LYS A 954 -38.35 10.40 33.40
N THR A 955 -37.98 11.59 33.88
CA THR A 955 -38.14 12.00 35.29
C THR A 955 -39.61 12.06 35.70
N ALA A 956 -40.50 12.51 34.79
CA ALA A 956 -41.95 12.53 35.01
C ALA A 956 -42.62 11.13 34.99
N SER A 957 -41.89 10.08 34.61
CA SER A 957 -42.36 8.68 34.63
C SER A 957 -41.88 7.90 35.86
N LEU A 958 -41.24 8.57 36.83
CA LEU A 958 -40.67 8.00 38.05
C LEU A 958 -41.15 8.71 39.34
N THR A 959 -42.29 9.38 39.26
CA THR A 959 -43.08 9.94 40.38
C THR A 959 -44.51 9.42 40.34
#